data_AF-A0A7Y5JP23-F1
#
_entry.id   AF-A0A7Y5JP23-F1
#
_cell.length_a   1.000
_cell.length_b   1.000
_cell.length_c   1.000
_cell.angle_alpha   90.00
_cell.angle_beta   90.00
_cell.angle_gamma   90.00
#
_symmetry.space_group_name_H-M   'P 1'
#
loop_
_entity.id
_entity.type
_entity.pdbx_description
1 polymer ?
#
loop_
_entity_poly.entity_id
_entity_poly.type
_entity_poly.pdbx_seq_one_letter_code
_entity_poly.pdbx_strand_id
1 'polypeptide(L)'
;MKRLMWLLPALVLMLGVTQVQAGDISPELEERWSKLASSERVNAIFHLWERVDLREMDIAIRNMKATRQLRHQIVVEELQRVARETQPPLLADLEELKLAGKIDGYTAYWIVNCVVVKGELATLQELAKHGSIQWVEPIPVIELIEPVRHSDRAPRRPLDDRTPGVNSIRAPEVWYELGYTGEGTLVANMDTGVDGNHVALGSRWRGTHAPHEECWLDVLNGGTNFPTDNNSHGTHVMGTICGTGSATSTFDTVGVAPAAEWIAMNAIGGFGGDFDSDVLQGYQWFADPDGDPSTIEDVPDVIQNSWGVYSGLGYPDCFTDWNEAIIACETAGTVVTFSAGNEGPQQASHRSPANIALDSVTFFSVGATIATDLTPPYELASFSSRGPSDCDGVTIKPEVIAPGENVYSSFPGNQFGELSGTSMAGPHVAGIVALMREANPNADVREIKGVLMQTAIDYAPTGDDNNNGRGFVDAYEAVLLISADRGWVVGQVTSGATGAPISGARVQAGDNYVRFSDSQGNYRISLPADSTLPFVVSAFGFAEYSTTMSVADSDTVVVNIELTPVAAGILEGTVLIGNDIPVQGARVEPVGIPVGPVNTDEDGQFSYTLPGSNTYSFEVTFQDMQVDTSFPVTTDETNQVLVRFNTRRSQNVGPDSYGYRAFDRYDNGLPPTYNWADMTGGTVHDFPDIFDASVFVEMPFTFVYYGQRFDSITINENGWVAAGEDPDRRNANTIIPHPAGPSGMLALFWDQLEFGTAPVPSQVMTKYDPANGVFIIEYENMYFPPATENNRISGQIHIFDQEVWPTPTGDCEIMYVYGNIDVVNSGTVGIESPSELAGLRILYNTTLNDSAFAIEAGATILFSTRTSARTTGNMSGTITAHPVLGAAVPNGVRLGNVMAQVAANGNYSFTNVFAGPRTLRVQIPGYEQIAVAGTIQTGQTTDLDAEVYRLDPPQNLTFTRTNDSLFLAWDVPASVGGLDDLESYIVHLDSFELDTTTALSYRTRIPSGEAGHAYWLTALYEGGESDATDTIYVTLLDADDAPTIPTVYAMAPAYPNPFNPTTTLQVSLPQSAELSLRVFDVTGREVATVAQGLYQAGNHSFSWNAAGLATGVYFARLESALGTQMQKLLLLK
;
A
#
# COMPACT_ATOMS: atom_id res chain seq x y z
N MET A 1 -10.45 9.93 10.11
CA MET A 1 -9.70 9.10 9.14
C MET A 1 -8.25 9.55 8.86
N LYS A 2 -7.75 10.70 9.33
CA LYS A 2 -6.36 11.16 9.10
C LYS A 2 -5.29 10.69 10.12
N ARG A 3 -5.40 9.48 10.70
CA ARG A 3 -4.45 9.04 11.76
C ARG A 3 -3.85 7.63 11.62
N LEU A 4 -3.98 6.96 10.48
CA LEU A 4 -3.51 5.56 10.35
C LEU A 4 -2.51 5.26 9.21
N MET A 5 -1.92 6.26 8.53
CA MET A 5 -0.97 6.05 7.41
C MET A 5 0.51 6.21 7.77
N TRP A 6 0.87 6.20 9.07
CA TRP A 6 2.25 6.35 9.55
C TRP A 6 2.80 5.07 10.23
N LEU A 7 2.43 3.89 9.73
CA LEU A 7 3.02 2.61 10.17
C LEU A 7 3.16 1.65 8.99
N LEU A 8 4.10 1.93 8.08
CA LEU A 8 4.65 0.96 7.13
C LEU A 8 5.98 1.50 6.57
N PRO A 9 7.12 1.28 7.26
CA PRO A 9 8.42 1.46 6.62
C PRO A 9 8.69 0.28 5.67
N ALA A 10 9.36 0.60 4.57
CA ALA A 10 10.12 -0.32 3.73
C ALA A 10 9.35 -1.48 3.08
N LEU A 11 8.81 -1.23 1.88
CA LEU A 11 9.06 -2.17 0.79
C LEU A 11 10.29 -1.72 0.03
N VAL A 12 11.25 -2.62 -0.04
CA VAL A 12 12.47 -2.46 -0.81
C VAL A 12 12.12 -2.55 -2.30
N LEU A 13 12.20 -1.44 -3.03
CA LEU A 13 12.39 -1.50 -4.48
C LEU A 13 13.90 -1.63 -4.70
N MET A 14 14.36 -2.84 -5.03
CA MET A 14 15.75 -3.05 -5.45
C MET A 14 15.97 -2.33 -6.78
N LEU A 15 16.59 -1.16 -6.76
CA LEU A 15 17.17 -0.57 -7.97
C LEU A 15 18.66 -0.85 -7.98
N GLY A 16 18.98 -2.00 -8.56
CA GLY A 16 20.31 -2.28 -9.08
C GLY A 16 20.63 -1.34 -10.24
N VAL A 17 21.93 -1.11 -10.43
CA VAL A 17 22.50 -0.43 -11.58
C VAL A 17 21.96 -1.06 -12.87
N THR A 18 21.14 -0.35 -13.65
CA THR A 18 20.92 -0.72 -15.05
C THR A 18 22.17 -0.34 -15.84
N GLN A 19 23.07 -1.31 -15.99
CA GLN A 19 23.69 -1.45 -17.29
C GLN A 19 22.53 -1.57 -18.30
N VAL A 20 22.64 -0.96 -19.48
CA VAL A 20 21.74 -1.27 -20.60
C VAL A 20 22.04 -2.72 -21.01
N GLN A 21 21.49 -3.64 -20.24
CA GLN A 21 21.42 -5.06 -20.54
C GLN A 21 20.09 -5.24 -21.28
N ALA A 22 20.13 -5.93 -22.42
CA ALA A 22 18.90 -6.33 -23.07
C ALA A 22 18.08 -7.20 -22.11
N GLY A 23 16.77 -7.05 -22.10
CA GLY A 23 15.90 -7.96 -21.37
C GLY A 23 16.14 -9.40 -21.85
N ASP A 24 16.19 -10.32 -20.90
CA ASP A 24 16.44 -11.72 -21.22
C ASP A 24 15.16 -12.34 -21.80
N ILE A 25 15.31 -13.10 -22.89
CA ILE A 25 14.21 -13.86 -23.50
C ILE A 25 14.23 -15.26 -22.90
N SER A 26 13.10 -15.73 -22.40
CA SER A 26 12.98 -17.09 -21.88
C SER A 26 13.44 -18.15 -22.89
N PRO A 27 14.17 -19.19 -22.47
CA PRO A 27 14.67 -20.24 -23.38
C PRO A 27 13.57 -20.88 -24.23
N GLU A 28 12.37 -21.05 -23.66
CA GLU A 28 11.21 -21.64 -24.32
C GLU A 28 10.68 -20.72 -25.43
N LEU A 29 10.62 -19.41 -25.17
CA LEU A 29 10.22 -18.43 -26.17
C LEU A 29 11.28 -18.29 -27.27
N GLU A 30 12.56 -18.31 -26.91
CA GLU A 30 13.66 -18.26 -27.87
C GLU A 30 13.63 -19.49 -28.81
N GLU A 31 13.38 -20.69 -28.27
CA GLU A 31 13.22 -21.90 -29.07
C GLU A 31 12.01 -21.79 -30.02
N ARG A 32 10.86 -21.29 -29.53
CA ARG A 32 9.65 -21.07 -30.36
C ARG A 32 9.93 -20.09 -31.49
N TRP A 33 10.55 -18.95 -31.19
CA TRP A 33 10.87 -17.89 -32.15
C TRP A 33 11.90 -18.31 -33.20
N SER A 34 12.87 -19.17 -32.83
CA SER A 34 13.89 -19.66 -33.77
C SER A 34 13.33 -20.42 -34.99
N LYS A 35 12.08 -20.90 -34.90
CA LYS A 35 11.39 -21.69 -35.94
C LYS A 35 10.51 -20.85 -36.86
N LEU A 36 10.39 -19.54 -36.62
CA LEU A 36 9.47 -18.64 -37.31
C LEU A 36 10.20 -17.65 -38.23
N ALA A 37 9.47 -17.09 -39.21
CA ALA A 37 10.00 -16.03 -40.07
C ALA A 37 9.99 -14.68 -39.34
N SER A 38 10.92 -13.78 -39.66
CA SER A 38 11.02 -12.46 -39.02
C SER A 38 9.78 -11.57 -39.17
N SER A 39 8.96 -11.80 -40.20
CA SER A 39 7.70 -11.08 -40.46
C SER A 39 6.48 -11.77 -39.86
N GLU A 40 6.65 -12.93 -39.23
CA GLU A 40 5.55 -13.66 -38.58
C GLU A 40 4.98 -12.80 -37.44
N ARG A 41 3.66 -12.80 -37.28
CA ARG A 41 2.98 -12.06 -36.20
C ARG A 41 2.90 -12.96 -34.98
N VAL A 42 3.52 -12.53 -33.88
CA VAL A 42 3.62 -13.28 -32.61
C VAL A 42 3.28 -12.38 -31.43
N ASN A 43 3.00 -12.97 -30.28
CA ASN A 43 2.73 -12.27 -29.02
C ASN A 43 3.66 -12.74 -27.89
N ALA A 44 3.92 -11.86 -26.93
CA ALA A 44 4.75 -12.14 -25.75
C ALA A 44 4.42 -11.18 -24.60
N ILE A 45 4.75 -11.60 -23.38
CA ILE A 45 4.69 -10.77 -22.17
C ILE A 45 6.04 -10.11 -21.97
N PHE A 46 6.06 -8.78 -21.84
CA PHE A 46 7.25 -7.98 -21.58
C PHE A 46 7.19 -7.44 -20.16
N HIS A 47 7.97 -8.02 -19.26
CA HIS A 47 8.01 -7.63 -17.86
C HIS A 47 9.02 -6.51 -17.63
N LEU A 48 8.65 -5.54 -16.79
CA LEU A 48 9.49 -4.40 -16.45
C LEU A 48 10.36 -4.71 -15.22
N TRP A 49 11.46 -3.98 -15.07
CA TRP A 49 12.39 -4.08 -13.94
C TRP A 49 11.76 -3.68 -12.61
N GLU A 50 11.00 -2.59 -12.60
CA GLU A 50 10.40 -2.05 -11.40
C GLU A 50 9.19 -2.88 -10.99
N ARG A 51 9.27 -3.62 -9.89
CA ARG A 51 8.14 -4.39 -9.36
C ARG A 51 8.04 -4.21 -7.85
N VAL A 52 6.84 -4.46 -7.34
CA VAL A 52 6.56 -4.44 -5.90
C VAL A 52 7.15 -5.70 -5.26
N ASP A 53 7.92 -5.54 -4.19
CA ASP A 53 8.35 -6.66 -3.34
C ASP A 53 7.18 -7.15 -2.46
N LEU A 54 6.31 -7.96 -3.06
CA LEU A 54 5.11 -8.49 -2.41
C LEU A 54 5.41 -9.26 -1.12
N ARG A 55 6.61 -9.82 -0.97
CA ARG A 55 7.00 -10.56 0.24
C ARG A 55 7.24 -9.62 1.42
N GLU A 56 8.06 -8.58 1.22
CA GLU A 56 8.28 -7.58 2.27
C GLU A 56 6.96 -6.85 2.59
N MET A 57 6.09 -6.65 1.60
CA MET A 57 4.75 -6.10 1.82
C MET A 57 3.91 -6.94 2.74
N ASP A 58 3.79 -8.23 2.44
CA ASP A 58 3.00 -9.15 3.25
C ASP A 58 3.53 -9.19 4.70
N ILE A 59 4.86 -9.19 4.88
CA ILE A 59 5.47 -9.15 6.22
C ILE A 59 5.07 -7.88 6.96
N ALA A 60 5.20 -6.72 6.32
CA ALA A 60 4.95 -5.45 6.97
C ALA A 60 3.45 -5.23 7.27
N ILE A 61 2.55 -5.63 6.36
CA ILE A 61 1.09 -5.61 6.57
C ILE A 61 0.66 -6.57 7.70
N ARG A 62 1.27 -7.76 7.80
CA ARG A 62 1.00 -8.68 8.91
C ARG A 62 1.49 -8.13 10.25
N ASN A 63 2.64 -7.48 10.28
CA ASN A 63 3.20 -6.89 11.50
C ASN A 63 2.30 -5.78 12.07
N MET A 64 1.63 -5.01 11.23
CA MET A 64 0.64 -4.01 11.65
C MET A 64 -0.75 -4.59 11.95
N LYS A 65 -0.99 -5.89 11.71
CA LYS A 65 -2.30 -6.56 11.88
C LYS A 65 -3.44 -5.85 11.15
N ALA A 66 -3.17 -5.46 9.89
CA ALA A 66 -4.15 -4.76 9.06
C ALA A 66 -5.43 -5.60 8.86
N THR A 67 -6.57 -4.93 8.67
CA THR A 67 -7.79 -5.57 8.17
C THR A 67 -7.61 -6.09 6.76
N ARG A 68 -8.53 -6.93 6.30
CA ARG A 68 -8.59 -7.33 4.89
C ARG A 68 -8.73 -6.10 3.97
N GLN A 69 -9.59 -5.15 4.32
CA GLN A 69 -9.75 -3.89 3.57
C GLN A 69 -8.45 -3.09 3.46
N LEU A 70 -7.80 -2.81 4.59
CA LEU A 70 -6.59 -1.98 4.61
C LEU A 70 -5.44 -2.68 3.88
N ARG A 71 -5.34 -4.01 4.02
CA ARG A 71 -4.40 -4.82 3.25
C ARG A 71 -4.63 -4.68 1.76
N HIS A 72 -5.86 -4.88 1.28
CA HIS A 72 -6.22 -4.77 -0.12
C HIS A 72 -5.85 -3.39 -0.67
N GLN A 73 -6.29 -2.33 0.02
CA GLN A 73 -5.99 -0.95 -0.38
C GLN A 73 -4.49 -0.69 -0.53
N ILE A 74 -3.68 -1.04 0.48
CA ILE A 74 -2.22 -0.83 0.44
C ILE A 74 -1.59 -1.55 -0.75
N VAL A 75 -1.99 -2.81 -1.00
CA VAL A 75 -1.38 -3.65 -2.02
C VAL A 75 -1.75 -3.16 -3.42
N VAL A 76 -3.04 -2.91 -3.67
CA VAL A 76 -3.53 -2.51 -4.98
C VAL A 76 -3.07 -1.09 -5.32
N GLU A 77 -3.13 -0.14 -4.39
CA GLU A 77 -2.64 1.22 -4.62
C GLU A 77 -1.16 1.23 -5.03
N GLU A 78 -0.33 0.41 -4.38
CA GLU A 78 1.11 0.34 -4.66
C GLU A 78 1.41 -0.34 -6.01
N LEU A 79 0.73 -1.44 -6.34
CA LEU A 79 0.86 -2.09 -7.65
C LEU A 79 0.46 -1.15 -8.79
N GLN A 80 -0.69 -0.49 -8.66
CA GLN A 80 -1.14 0.51 -9.62
C GLN A 80 -0.19 1.71 -9.69
N ARG A 81 0.36 2.18 -8.55
CA ARG A 81 1.33 3.28 -8.51
C ARG A 81 2.59 2.94 -9.31
N VAL A 82 3.19 1.78 -9.08
CA VAL A 82 4.39 1.33 -9.81
C VAL A 82 4.12 1.31 -11.31
N ALA A 83 3.00 0.70 -11.76
CA ALA A 83 2.65 0.66 -13.18
C ALA A 83 2.43 2.06 -13.78
N ARG A 84 1.69 2.94 -13.08
CA ARG A 84 1.45 4.34 -13.51
C ARG A 84 2.75 5.14 -13.65
N GLU A 85 3.75 4.86 -12.82
CA GLU A 85 5.02 5.59 -12.83
C GLU A 85 6.03 5.06 -13.87
N THR A 86 6.04 3.75 -14.16
CA THR A 86 7.14 3.13 -14.93
C THR A 86 6.76 2.72 -16.35
N GLN A 87 5.49 2.45 -16.63
CA GLN A 87 5.04 2.02 -17.96
C GLN A 87 4.96 3.13 -19.04
N PRO A 88 4.64 4.40 -18.74
CA PRO A 88 4.38 5.41 -19.77
C PRO A 88 5.43 5.53 -20.89
N PRO A 89 6.76 5.44 -20.63
CA PRO A 89 7.77 5.46 -21.70
C PRO A 89 7.60 4.31 -22.70
N LEU A 90 7.43 3.09 -22.22
CA LEU A 90 7.21 1.92 -23.06
C LEU A 90 5.90 2.02 -23.85
N LEU A 91 4.82 2.50 -23.22
CA LEU A 91 3.52 2.63 -23.88
C LEU A 91 3.54 3.67 -25.01
N ALA A 92 4.31 4.75 -24.87
CA ALA A 92 4.50 5.74 -25.94
C ALA A 92 5.20 5.12 -27.17
N ASP A 93 6.28 4.37 -26.95
CA ASP A 93 7.01 3.67 -28.02
C ASP A 93 6.13 2.63 -28.72
N LEU A 94 5.31 1.89 -27.95
CA LEU A 94 4.35 0.93 -28.50
C LEU A 94 3.29 1.61 -29.36
N GLU A 95 2.79 2.78 -28.96
CA GLU A 95 1.82 3.53 -29.78
C GLU A 95 2.44 3.99 -31.11
N GLU A 96 3.72 4.40 -31.12
CA GLU A 96 4.43 4.71 -32.37
C GLU A 96 4.59 3.48 -33.27
N LEU A 97 4.99 2.34 -32.69
CA LEU A 97 5.11 1.08 -33.43
C LEU A 97 3.76 0.60 -34.00
N LYS A 98 2.66 0.86 -33.28
CA LYS A 98 1.30 0.56 -33.71
C LYS A 98 0.88 1.44 -34.88
N LEU A 99 1.10 2.75 -34.79
CA LEU A 99 0.86 3.70 -35.89
C LEU A 99 1.70 3.37 -37.14
N ALA A 100 2.90 2.81 -36.95
CA ALA A 100 3.76 2.33 -38.02
C ALA A 100 3.37 0.94 -38.59
N GLY A 101 2.36 0.27 -38.03
CA GLY A 101 1.91 -1.07 -38.42
C GLY A 101 2.89 -2.20 -38.08
N LYS A 102 3.86 -1.92 -37.20
CA LYS A 102 4.90 -2.85 -36.75
C LYS A 102 4.45 -3.77 -35.63
N ILE A 103 3.52 -3.28 -34.82
CA ILE A 103 2.73 -4.08 -33.90
C ILE A 103 1.25 -3.94 -34.26
N ASP A 104 0.46 -4.93 -33.88
CA ASP A 104 -0.98 -4.96 -34.07
C ASP A 104 -1.69 -4.25 -32.89
N GLY A 105 -1.11 -4.33 -31.69
CA GLY A 105 -1.66 -3.74 -30.46
C GLY A 105 -0.90 -4.20 -29.20
N TYR A 106 -1.31 -3.68 -28.05
CA TYR A 106 -0.75 -4.03 -26.74
C TYR A 106 -1.81 -3.86 -25.63
N THR A 107 -1.61 -4.59 -24.53
CA THR A 107 -2.39 -4.48 -23.28
C THR A 107 -1.44 -4.34 -22.09
N ALA A 108 -1.68 -3.34 -21.25
CA ALA A 108 -0.87 -3.04 -20.08
C ALA A 108 -1.52 -3.57 -18.80
N TYR A 109 -0.72 -4.16 -17.91
CA TYR A 109 -1.19 -4.71 -16.64
C TYR A 109 -0.44 -4.08 -15.46
N TRP A 110 -1.15 -3.81 -14.38
CA TRP A 110 -0.58 -3.31 -13.12
C TRP A 110 -0.41 -4.41 -12.07
N ILE A 111 -1.19 -5.49 -12.14
CA ILE A 111 -1.12 -6.61 -11.17
C ILE A 111 0.27 -7.26 -11.14
N VAL A 112 0.92 -7.28 -12.31
CA VAL A 112 2.34 -7.53 -12.53
C VAL A 112 2.76 -6.45 -13.49
N ASN A 113 3.84 -5.72 -13.17
CA ASN A 113 4.26 -4.58 -13.99
C ASN A 113 4.80 -5.05 -15.35
N CYS A 114 3.92 -5.22 -16.32
CA CYS A 114 4.22 -5.82 -17.61
C CYS A 114 3.25 -5.36 -18.70
N VAL A 115 3.66 -5.57 -19.95
CA VAL A 115 2.85 -5.28 -21.13
C VAL A 115 2.83 -6.48 -22.06
N VAL A 116 1.64 -6.90 -22.49
CA VAL A 116 1.47 -7.91 -23.54
C VAL A 116 1.45 -7.21 -24.89
N VAL A 117 2.29 -7.67 -25.82
CA VAL A 117 2.44 -7.03 -27.13
C VAL A 117 2.29 -8.07 -28.23
N LYS A 118 1.51 -7.76 -29.28
CA LYS A 118 1.41 -8.55 -30.51
C LYS A 118 1.97 -7.80 -31.70
N GLY A 119 2.89 -8.38 -32.45
CA GLY A 119 3.50 -7.73 -33.62
C GLY A 119 4.44 -8.60 -34.44
N GLU A 120 5.19 -7.98 -35.36
CA GLU A 120 6.22 -8.69 -36.14
C GLU A 120 7.31 -9.23 -35.21
N LEU A 121 7.70 -10.50 -35.36
CA LEU A 121 8.75 -11.13 -34.55
C LEU A 121 10.03 -10.29 -34.47
N ALA A 122 10.48 -9.71 -35.59
CA ALA A 122 11.66 -8.84 -35.61
C ALA A 122 11.49 -7.58 -34.74
N THR A 123 10.29 -7.02 -34.68
CA THR A 123 9.96 -5.86 -33.83
C THR A 123 9.99 -6.27 -32.36
N LEU A 124 9.41 -7.42 -32.00
CA LEU A 124 9.38 -7.90 -30.61
C LEU A 124 10.77 -8.28 -30.10
N GLN A 125 11.64 -8.86 -30.95
CA GLN A 125 13.05 -9.12 -30.62
C GLN A 125 13.87 -7.83 -30.42
N GLU A 126 13.50 -6.74 -31.11
CA GLU A 126 14.13 -5.44 -30.87
C GLU A 126 13.58 -4.79 -29.60
N LEU A 127 12.26 -4.87 -29.39
CA LEU A 127 11.59 -4.38 -28.18
C LEU A 127 12.13 -5.04 -26.91
N ALA A 128 12.50 -6.33 -26.95
CA ALA A 128 13.12 -7.03 -25.83
C ALA A 128 14.42 -6.36 -25.33
N LYS A 129 15.06 -5.51 -26.15
CA LYS A 129 16.27 -4.77 -25.78
C LYS A 129 15.98 -3.40 -25.17
N HIS A 130 14.71 -3.01 -25.06
CA HIS A 130 14.29 -1.75 -24.48
C HIS A 130 14.71 -1.68 -23.00
N GLY A 131 15.23 -0.53 -22.55
CA GLY A 131 15.91 -0.42 -21.25
C GLY A 131 15.01 -0.66 -20.02
N SER A 132 13.70 -0.53 -20.18
CA SER A 132 12.72 -0.84 -19.11
C SER A 132 12.38 -2.33 -19.00
N ILE A 133 12.74 -3.16 -19.99
CA ILE A 133 12.37 -4.57 -20.02
C ILE A 133 13.42 -5.41 -19.29
N GLN A 134 12.96 -6.22 -18.35
CA GLN A 134 13.75 -7.18 -17.60
C GLN A 134 13.71 -8.56 -18.26
N TRP A 135 12.50 -9.03 -18.60
CA TRP A 135 12.26 -10.41 -18.95
C TRP A 135 11.14 -10.51 -19.99
N VAL A 136 11.28 -11.42 -20.96
CA VAL A 136 10.29 -11.68 -22.00
C VAL A 136 9.93 -13.15 -22.06
N GLU A 137 8.64 -13.44 -21.90
CA GLU A 137 8.13 -14.81 -21.79
C GLU A 137 6.87 -15.05 -22.64
N PRO A 138 6.56 -16.32 -22.98
CA PRO A 138 5.39 -16.62 -23.79
C PRO A 138 4.11 -16.41 -22.97
N ILE A 139 3.02 -16.00 -23.63
CA ILE A 139 1.71 -15.94 -22.98
C ILE A 139 1.27 -17.37 -22.63
N PRO A 140 1.01 -17.70 -21.35
CA PRO A 140 0.55 -19.02 -20.96
C PRO A 140 -0.84 -19.26 -21.56
N VAL A 141 -1.00 -20.41 -22.21
CA VAL A 141 -2.32 -20.91 -22.60
C VAL A 141 -2.78 -21.82 -21.47
N ILE A 142 -3.85 -21.40 -20.78
CA ILE A 142 -4.46 -22.21 -19.74
C ILE A 142 -5.30 -23.31 -20.38
N GLU A 143 -5.17 -24.54 -19.87
CA GLU A 143 -5.98 -25.68 -20.30
C GLU A 143 -6.88 -26.13 -19.17
N LEU A 144 -8.12 -26.49 -19.52
CA LEU A 144 -9.03 -27.13 -18.59
C LEU A 144 -8.41 -28.40 -17.99
N ILE A 145 -8.49 -28.57 -16.67
CA ILE A 145 -8.29 -29.90 -16.08
C ILE A 145 -9.57 -30.70 -16.35
N GLU A 146 -9.59 -31.42 -17.48
CA GLU A 146 -10.79 -32.10 -17.94
C GLU A 146 -11.29 -33.13 -16.90
N PRO A 147 -12.61 -33.14 -16.61
CA PRO A 147 -13.20 -34.16 -15.77
C PRO A 147 -12.96 -35.57 -16.29
N VAL A 148 -12.63 -36.47 -15.39
CA VAL A 148 -12.48 -37.90 -15.68
C VAL A 148 -13.87 -38.52 -15.82
N ARG A 149 -14.14 -39.10 -17.00
CA ARG A 149 -15.39 -39.81 -17.25
C ARG A 149 -15.34 -41.22 -16.68
N HIS A 150 -16.14 -41.51 -15.67
CA HIS A 150 -16.45 -42.87 -15.27
C HIS A 150 -17.71 -43.35 -16.00
N SER A 151 -17.61 -44.47 -16.72
CA SER A 151 -18.77 -45.16 -17.29
C SER A 151 -19.45 -46.02 -16.22
N ASP A 152 -20.79 -45.98 -16.20
CA ASP A 152 -21.69 -47.06 -15.75
C ASP A 152 -22.42 -46.96 -14.39
N ARG A 153 -22.41 -45.82 -13.67
CA ARG A 153 -23.45 -45.57 -12.66
C ARG A 153 -24.43 -44.51 -13.15
N ALA A 154 -25.72 -44.86 -13.17
CA ALA A 154 -26.77 -43.86 -13.37
C ALA A 154 -26.65 -42.82 -12.23
N PRO A 155 -26.73 -41.51 -12.53
CA PRO A 155 -26.63 -40.47 -11.51
C PRO A 155 -27.65 -40.76 -10.42
N ARG A 156 -27.18 -40.93 -9.19
CA ARG A 156 -28.07 -41.19 -8.06
C ARG A 156 -28.47 -39.84 -7.52
N ARG A 157 -29.75 -39.48 -7.70
CA ARG A 157 -30.33 -38.38 -6.92
C ARG A 157 -30.05 -38.69 -5.45
N PRO A 158 -29.41 -37.77 -4.69
CA PRO A 158 -29.16 -37.99 -3.28
C PRO A 158 -30.46 -38.34 -2.56
N LEU A 159 -30.43 -39.35 -1.70
CA LEU A 159 -31.62 -39.83 -0.99
C LEU A 159 -32.09 -38.87 0.12
N ASP A 160 -31.22 -37.95 0.55
CA ASP A 160 -31.39 -37.06 1.72
C ASP A 160 -31.27 -35.54 1.40
N ASP A 161 -31.68 -35.09 0.21
CA ASP A 161 -31.64 -33.67 -0.21
C ASP A 161 -30.24 -32.99 -0.16
N ARG A 162 -29.14 -33.72 0.09
CA ARG A 162 -27.76 -33.16 0.17
C ARG A 162 -26.75 -34.06 -0.51
N THR A 163 -25.67 -33.48 -1.04
CA THR A 163 -24.64 -34.25 -1.75
C THR A 163 -23.69 -34.96 -0.77
N PRO A 164 -23.27 -36.21 -1.05
CA PRO A 164 -22.35 -36.94 -0.17
C PRO A 164 -21.01 -36.23 0.10
N GLY A 165 -20.48 -35.50 -0.89
CA GLY A 165 -19.26 -34.71 -0.77
C GLY A 165 -19.37 -33.61 0.30
N VAL A 166 -20.44 -32.82 0.25
CA VAL A 166 -20.72 -31.76 1.23
C VAL A 166 -20.88 -32.33 2.64
N ASN A 167 -21.56 -33.47 2.79
CA ASN A 167 -21.68 -34.14 4.10
C ASN A 167 -20.33 -34.67 4.60
N SER A 168 -19.51 -35.23 3.72
CA SER A 168 -18.25 -35.88 4.11
C SER A 168 -17.22 -34.94 4.72
N ILE A 169 -17.24 -33.65 4.34
CA ILE A 169 -16.37 -32.61 4.88
C ILE A 169 -16.98 -31.90 6.12
N ARG A 170 -18.13 -32.37 6.62
CA ARG A 170 -18.85 -31.80 7.78
C ARG A 170 -19.31 -30.34 7.61
N ALA A 171 -19.59 -29.92 6.37
CA ALA A 171 -20.17 -28.60 6.12
C ALA A 171 -21.57 -28.41 6.76
N PRO A 172 -22.46 -29.42 6.80
CA PRO A 172 -23.74 -29.27 7.50
C PRO A 172 -23.60 -28.90 8.98
N GLU A 173 -22.63 -29.46 9.68
CA GLU A 173 -22.36 -29.17 11.08
C GLU A 173 -21.95 -27.70 11.26
N VAL A 174 -21.22 -27.13 10.31
CA VAL A 174 -20.93 -25.68 10.29
C VAL A 174 -22.23 -24.87 10.21
N TRP A 175 -23.15 -25.25 9.32
CA TRP A 175 -24.40 -24.52 9.13
C TRP A 175 -25.37 -24.66 10.32
N TYR A 176 -25.49 -25.86 10.87
CA TYR A 176 -26.50 -26.16 11.88
C TYR A 176 -26.03 -25.95 13.32
N GLU A 177 -24.75 -26.18 13.60
CA GLU A 177 -24.20 -26.04 14.94
C GLU A 177 -23.49 -24.71 15.15
N LEU A 178 -22.73 -24.24 14.14
CA LEU A 178 -21.98 -22.98 14.23
C LEU A 178 -22.71 -21.78 13.61
N GLY A 179 -23.69 -22.04 12.73
CA GLY A 179 -24.55 -21.02 12.13
C GLY A 179 -23.87 -20.20 11.03
N TYR A 180 -22.81 -20.71 10.39
CA TYR A 180 -22.16 -20.08 9.24
C TYR A 180 -22.68 -20.72 7.96
N THR A 181 -22.96 -19.96 6.90
CA THR A 181 -23.47 -20.49 5.61
C THR A 181 -22.77 -19.90 4.38
N GLY A 182 -21.78 -19.04 4.57
CA GLY A 182 -21.12 -18.21 3.55
C GLY A 182 -21.75 -16.83 3.41
N GLU A 183 -22.62 -16.42 4.32
CA GLU A 183 -23.36 -15.16 4.19
C GLU A 183 -22.40 -13.96 4.23
N GLY A 184 -22.57 -13.03 3.28
CA GLY A 184 -21.72 -11.84 3.17
C GLY A 184 -20.28 -12.14 2.72
N THR A 185 -20.05 -13.31 2.12
CA THR A 185 -18.78 -13.65 1.46
C THR A 185 -18.96 -13.74 -0.06
N LEU A 186 -17.88 -13.45 -0.78
CA LEU A 186 -17.86 -13.41 -2.23
C LEU A 186 -16.89 -14.48 -2.76
N VAL A 187 -17.38 -15.39 -3.60
CA VAL A 187 -16.55 -16.45 -4.20
C VAL A 187 -16.36 -16.23 -5.69
N ALA A 188 -15.21 -16.67 -6.21
CA ALA A 188 -14.87 -16.54 -7.62
C ALA A 188 -14.37 -17.84 -8.23
N ASN A 189 -14.62 -18.03 -9.53
CA ASN A 189 -13.86 -18.99 -10.34
C ASN A 189 -13.41 -18.39 -11.67
N MET A 190 -12.26 -18.86 -12.15
CA MET A 190 -11.78 -18.67 -13.51
C MET A 190 -11.94 -20.00 -14.25
N ASP A 191 -12.96 -20.11 -15.09
CA ASP A 191 -13.39 -21.39 -15.65
C ASP A 191 -14.01 -21.22 -17.06
N THR A 192 -14.83 -22.17 -17.52
CA THR A 192 -15.55 -22.17 -18.82
C THR A 192 -16.80 -21.27 -18.84
N GLY A 193 -16.95 -20.44 -17.80
CA GLY A 193 -18.14 -19.63 -17.53
C GLY A 193 -19.13 -20.27 -16.56
N VAL A 194 -20.24 -19.56 -16.28
CA VAL A 194 -21.30 -20.00 -15.34
C VAL A 194 -22.67 -19.69 -15.95
N ASP A 195 -23.62 -20.63 -15.90
CA ASP A 195 -25.01 -20.37 -16.29
C ASP A 195 -25.71 -19.46 -15.26
N GLY A 196 -25.75 -18.16 -15.54
CA GLY A 196 -26.37 -17.16 -14.67
C GLY A 196 -27.89 -17.30 -14.52
N ASN A 197 -28.56 -18.07 -15.38
CA ASN A 197 -30.00 -18.35 -15.26
C ASN A 197 -30.29 -19.62 -14.46
N HIS A 198 -29.25 -20.31 -13.97
CA HIS A 198 -29.41 -21.56 -13.27
C HIS A 198 -30.12 -21.37 -11.92
N VAL A 199 -31.15 -22.16 -11.63
CA VAL A 199 -31.97 -22.08 -10.39
C VAL A 199 -31.15 -22.21 -9.09
N ALA A 200 -29.98 -22.84 -9.17
CA ALA A 200 -29.04 -22.98 -8.06
C ALA A 200 -28.21 -21.73 -7.77
N LEU A 201 -27.97 -20.90 -8.79
CA LEU A 201 -26.89 -19.91 -8.81
C LEU A 201 -27.39 -18.49 -9.10
N GLY A 202 -28.41 -18.32 -9.93
CA GLY A 202 -28.80 -17.01 -10.47
C GLY A 202 -29.21 -15.98 -9.42
N SER A 203 -29.80 -16.39 -8.30
CA SER A 203 -30.17 -15.45 -7.22
C SER A 203 -28.98 -14.99 -6.37
N ARG A 204 -27.80 -15.58 -6.56
CA ARG A 204 -26.56 -15.30 -5.81
C ARG A 204 -25.47 -14.68 -6.68
N TRP A 205 -25.75 -14.49 -7.97
CA TRP A 205 -24.85 -13.72 -8.80
C TRP A 205 -24.87 -12.28 -8.31
N ARG A 206 -23.69 -11.73 -7.97
CA ARG A 206 -23.58 -10.36 -7.45
C ARG A 206 -24.15 -9.33 -8.43
N GLY A 207 -24.11 -9.61 -9.75
CA GLY A 207 -24.69 -8.78 -10.81
C GLY A 207 -26.22 -8.64 -10.78
N THR A 208 -26.91 -9.29 -9.82
CA THR A 208 -28.33 -9.03 -9.54
C THR A 208 -28.57 -7.69 -8.83
N HIS A 209 -27.55 -7.13 -8.18
CA HIS A 209 -27.64 -5.86 -7.46
C HIS A 209 -26.44 -4.91 -7.65
N ALA A 210 -25.38 -5.35 -8.33
CA ALA A 210 -24.22 -4.54 -8.71
C ALA A 210 -23.99 -4.50 -10.24
N PRO A 211 -23.17 -3.56 -10.76
CA PRO A 211 -22.79 -3.50 -12.17
C PRO A 211 -22.21 -4.82 -12.69
N HIS A 212 -22.52 -5.18 -13.94
CA HIS A 212 -22.14 -6.49 -14.45
C HIS A 212 -20.63 -6.60 -14.70
N GLU A 213 -19.98 -5.48 -14.96
CA GLU A 213 -18.54 -5.33 -15.20
C GLU A 213 -17.72 -5.72 -13.97
N GLU A 214 -18.26 -5.51 -12.77
CA GLU A 214 -17.67 -5.93 -11.49
C GLU A 214 -17.93 -7.42 -11.19
N CYS A 215 -18.86 -8.05 -11.91
CA CYS A 215 -19.42 -9.35 -11.51
C CYS A 215 -19.19 -10.48 -12.53
N TRP A 216 -18.85 -10.13 -13.78
CA TRP A 216 -18.71 -11.08 -14.88
C TRP A 216 -17.71 -10.57 -15.92
N LEU A 217 -16.64 -11.33 -16.10
CA LEU A 217 -15.63 -11.07 -17.13
C LEU A 217 -15.60 -12.21 -18.15
N ASP A 218 -16.05 -11.93 -19.37
CA ASP A 218 -15.99 -12.88 -20.49
C ASP A 218 -14.90 -12.47 -21.47
N VAL A 219 -13.76 -13.16 -21.41
CA VAL A 219 -12.67 -12.93 -22.36
C VAL A 219 -12.84 -13.74 -23.64
N LEU A 220 -13.81 -14.65 -23.67
CA LEU A 220 -14.12 -15.49 -24.82
C LEU A 220 -15.33 -14.95 -25.62
N ASN A 221 -15.53 -15.49 -26.84
CA ASN A 221 -16.80 -15.44 -27.59
C ASN A 221 -17.52 -14.08 -27.75
N GLY A 222 -16.79 -12.97 -27.76
CA GLY A 222 -17.36 -11.64 -28.04
C GLY A 222 -17.78 -10.83 -26.81
N GLY A 223 -17.35 -11.24 -25.60
CA GLY A 223 -17.49 -10.44 -24.38
C GLY A 223 -18.93 -10.28 -23.94
N THR A 224 -19.58 -11.38 -23.57
CA THR A 224 -20.98 -11.31 -23.10
C THR A 224 -21.07 -10.54 -21.78
N ASN A 225 -22.10 -9.71 -21.64
CA ASN A 225 -22.36 -8.94 -20.40
C ASN A 225 -23.18 -9.72 -19.37
N PHE A 226 -23.49 -11.00 -19.65
CA PHE A 226 -24.29 -11.84 -18.77
C PHE A 226 -23.67 -13.24 -18.69
N PRO A 227 -23.61 -13.85 -17.48
CA PRO A 227 -22.99 -15.16 -17.30
C PRO A 227 -23.61 -16.25 -18.17
N THR A 228 -22.77 -16.88 -18.99
CA THR A 228 -23.12 -18.06 -19.78
C THR A 228 -22.02 -19.11 -19.68
N ASP A 229 -22.39 -20.38 -19.85
CA ASP A 229 -21.45 -21.50 -19.89
C ASP A 229 -21.83 -22.45 -21.02
N ASN A 230 -20.93 -22.59 -22.00
CA ASN A 230 -21.13 -23.45 -23.16
C ASN A 230 -20.46 -24.83 -23.01
N ASN A 231 -19.69 -25.06 -21.94
CA ASN A 231 -18.99 -26.31 -21.69
C ASN A 231 -19.66 -27.15 -20.59
N SER A 232 -20.24 -26.49 -19.57
CA SER A 232 -20.81 -27.01 -18.31
C SER A 232 -19.88 -27.12 -17.10
N HIS A 233 -18.56 -27.07 -17.31
CA HIS A 233 -17.59 -27.29 -16.24
C HIS A 233 -17.67 -26.21 -15.16
N GLY A 234 -17.56 -24.93 -15.52
CA GLY A 234 -17.58 -23.83 -14.57
C GLY A 234 -18.90 -23.69 -13.81
N THR A 235 -20.04 -24.01 -14.44
CA THR A 235 -21.34 -24.09 -13.75
C THR A 235 -21.36 -25.19 -12.68
N HIS A 236 -20.67 -26.30 -12.90
CA HIS A 236 -20.58 -27.40 -11.93
C HIS A 236 -19.65 -27.06 -10.76
N VAL A 237 -18.51 -26.44 -11.06
CA VAL A 237 -17.56 -25.91 -10.07
C VAL A 237 -18.24 -24.89 -9.17
N MET A 238 -18.85 -23.84 -9.73
CA MET A 238 -19.52 -22.80 -8.94
C MET A 238 -20.68 -23.36 -8.10
N GLY A 239 -21.43 -24.31 -8.65
CA GLY A 239 -22.45 -25.04 -7.90
C GLY A 239 -21.91 -25.78 -6.67
N THR A 240 -20.72 -26.35 -6.77
CA THR A 240 -20.06 -27.05 -5.64
C THR A 240 -19.57 -26.07 -4.57
N ILE A 241 -19.27 -24.82 -4.96
CA ILE A 241 -18.91 -23.77 -4.00
C ILE A 241 -20.16 -23.27 -3.28
N CYS A 242 -21.16 -22.75 -3.99
CA CYS A 242 -22.28 -21.98 -3.38
C CYS A 242 -23.69 -22.32 -3.91
N GLY A 243 -23.84 -23.37 -4.71
CA GLY A 243 -25.12 -23.71 -5.36
C GLY A 243 -26.20 -24.23 -4.40
N THR A 244 -27.45 -23.78 -4.61
CA THR A 244 -28.63 -24.43 -4.01
C THR A 244 -29.21 -25.53 -4.89
N GLY A 245 -29.99 -26.41 -4.28
CA GLY A 245 -30.72 -27.47 -4.95
C GLY A 245 -32.02 -27.00 -5.60
N SER A 246 -32.79 -27.98 -6.07
CA SER A 246 -33.95 -27.82 -6.96
C SER A 246 -35.24 -27.52 -6.17
N ALA A 247 -35.28 -26.40 -5.44
CA ALA A 247 -36.49 -25.70 -4.96
C ALA A 247 -37.59 -26.50 -4.18
N THR A 248 -37.38 -27.77 -3.78
CA THR A 248 -38.42 -28.57 -3.10
C THR A 248 -38.27 -28.69 -1.58
N SER A 249 -37.16 -28.22 -0.99
CA SER A 249 -36.99 -28.07 0.46
C SER A 249 -36.03 -26.90 0.77
N THR A 250 -36.07 -26.37 2.00
CA THR A 250 -35.25 -25.22 2.43
C THR A 250 -33.77 -25.55 2.64
N PHE A 251 -33.35 -26.80 2.39
CA PHE A 251 -32.00 -27.31 2.66
C PHE A 251 -31.49 -28.27 1.59
N ASP A 252 -32.08 -28.23 0.40
CA ASP A 252 -31.53 -28.87 -0.80
C ASP A 252 -30.35 -27.98 -1.23
N THR A 253 -29.11 -28.35 -0.90
CA THR A 253 -27.92 -27.60 -1.34
C THR A 253 -26.91 -28.55 -1.98
N VAL A 254 -26.27 -28.06 -3.04
CA VAL A 254 -25.17 -28.77 -3.72
C VAL A 254 -23.82 -28.14 -3.38
N GLY A 255 -23.81 -26.90 -2.90
CA GLY A 255 -22.63 -26.16 -2.49
C GLY A 255 -22.33 -26.21 -0.99
N VAL A 256 -21.06 -25.97 -0.67
CA VAL A 256 -20.50 -25.91 0.70
C VAL A 256 -20.83 -24.59 1.42
N ALA A 257 -20.88 -23.47 0.70
CA ALA A 257 -21.22 -22.15 1.22
C ALA A 257 -22.50 -21.62 0.54
N PRO A 258 -23.67 -22.19 0.84
CA PRO A 258 -24.92 -21.95 0.10
C PRO A 258 -25.51 -20.53 0.24
N ALA A 259 -24.95 -19.66 1.08
CA ALA A 259 -25.34 -18.25 1.20
C ALA A 259 -24.31 -17.28 0.60
N ALA A 260 -23.18 -17.76 0.09
CA ALA A 260 -22.18 -16.92 -0.57
C ALA A 260 -22.69 -16.38 -1.91
N GLU A 261 -22.29 -15.15 -2.23
CA GLU A 261 -22.46 -14.57 -3.55
C GLU A 261 -21.29 -14.95 -4.45
N TRP A 262 -21.46 -14.83 -5.77
CA TRP A 262 -20.41 -15.18 -6.71
C TRP A 262 -20.21 -14.18 -7.85
N ILE A 263 -18.94 -14.10 -8.28
CA ILE A 263 -18.47 -13.51 -9.54
C ILE A 263 -17.71 -14.58 -10.32
N ALA A 264 -17.52 -14.40 -11.63
CA ALA A 264 -16.82 -15.40 -12.44
C ALA A 264 -16.14 -14.79 -13.66
N MET A 265 -15.06 -15.44 -14.06
CA MET A 265 -14.38 -15.17 -15.33
C MET A 265 -14.52 -16.38 -16.26
N ASN A 266 -15.03 -16.15 -17.48
CA ASN A 266 -15.02 -17.13 -18.55
C ASN A 266 -13.74 -17.02 -19.36
N ALA A 267 -12.78 -17.92 -19.11
CA ALA A 267 -11.44 -17.91 -19.69
C ALA A 267 -11.04 -19.22 -20.37
N ILE A 268 -11.81 -20.30 -20.20
CA ILE A 268 -11.43 -21.64 -20.68
C ILE A 268 -12.29 -22.09 -21.88
N GLY A 269 -11.66 -22.52 -22.98
CA GLY A 269 -12.34 -23.17 -24.12
C GLY A 269 -12.16 -22.52 -25.49
N GLY A 270 -11.24 -21.55 -25.62
CA GLY A 270 -10.85 -20.89 -26.85
C GLY A 270 -9.89 -19.73 -26.55
N PHE A 271 -9.28 -19.13 -27.58
CA PHE A 271 -8.43 -17.94 -27.39
C PHE A 271 -9.29 -16.71 -27.11
N GLY A 272 -9.12 -16.12 -25.93
CA GLY A 272 -9.66 -14.80 -25.58
C GLY A 272 -8.83 -13.69 -26.18
N GLY A 273 -8.87 -13.57 -27.51
CA GLY A 273 -8.21 -12.50 -28.23
C GLY A 273 -6.72 -12.74 -28.52
N ASP A 274 -6.24 -12.01 -29.51
CA ASP A 274 -4.87 -12.05 -30.01
C ASP A 274 -3.88 -11.26 -29.12
N PHE A 275 -4.39 -10.49 -28.14
CA PHE A 275 -3.70 -9.36 -27.49
C PHE A 275 -3.61 -9.42 -25.96
N ASP A 276 -4.39 -10.29 -25.29
CA ASP A 276 -4.52 -10.31 -23.84
C ASP A 276 -3.95 -11.61 -23.24
N SER A 277 -3.51 -11.53 -21.99
CA SER A 277 -3.23 -12.71 -21.18
C SER A 277 -4.44 -12.97 -20.28
N ASP A 278 -5.13 -14.09 -20.51
CA ASP A 278 -6.30 -14.50 -19.71
C ASP A 278 -5.97 -14.53 -18.22
N VAL A 279 -4.75 -14.97 -17.87
CA VAL A 279 -4.28 -15.01 -16.49
C VAL A 279 -4.09 -13.61 -15.92
N LEU A 280 -3.29 -12.75 -16.56
CA LEU A 280 -3.02 -11.41 -16.03
C LEU A 280 -4.30 -10.57 -15.94
N GLN A 281 -5.15 -10.62 -16.95
CA GLN A 281 -6.42 -9.90 -16.96
C GLN A 281 -7.36 -10.39 -15.86
N GLY A 282 -7.46 -11.71 -15.68
CA GLY A 282 -8.34 -12.27 -14.66
C GLY A 282 -7.91 -11.94 -13.25
N TYR A 283 -6.63 -12.14 -12.91
CA TYR A 283 -6.15 -11.83 -11.56
C TYR A 283 -6.10 -10.32 -11.28
N GLN A 284 -5.84 -9.49 -12.28
CA GLN A 284 -6.00 -8.04 -12.14
C GLN A 284 -7.46 -7.67 -11.83
N TRP A 285 -8.40 -8.22 -12.58
CA TRP A 285 -9.83 -7.97 -12.36
C TRP A 285 -10.29 -8.50 -11.00
N PHE A 286 -9.90 -9.70 -10.59
CA PHE A 286 -10.23 -10.21 -9.26
C PHE A 286 -9.59 -9.41 -8.12
N ALA A 287 -8.45 -8.75 -8.36
CA ALA A 287 -7.82 -7.92 -7.33
C ALA A 287 -8.55 -6.58 -7.13
N ASP A 288 -9.20 -6.05 -8.16
CA ASP A 288 -9.86 -4.74 -8.15
C ASP A 288 -10.93 -4.65 -9.27
N PRO A 289 -12.10 -5.27 -9.09
CA PRO A 289 -13.12 -5.37 -10.13
C PRO A 289 -13.73 -4.02 -10.56
N ASP A 290 -13.94 -3.08 -9.63
CA ASP A 290 -14.48 -1.74 -9.90
C ASP A 290 -13.39 -0.70 -10.23
N GLY A 291 -12.12 -0.99 -9.94
CA GLY A 291 -10.99 -0.09 -10.16
C GLY A 291 -10.77 0.91 -9.01
N ASP A 292 -11.49 0.78 -7.90
CA ASP A 292 -11.33 1.55 -6.68
C ASP A 292 -10.66 0.70 -5.58
N PRO A 293 -9.36 0.91 -5.30
CA PRO A 293 -8.67 0.14 -4.27
C PRO A 293 -9.20 0.37 -2.85
N SER A 294 -10.16 1.26 -2.63
CA SER A 294 -10.78 1.51 -1.34
C SER A 294 -12.04 0.68 -1.06
N THR A 295 -12.51 -0.14 -2.00
CA THR A 295 -13.67 -1.05 -1.86
C THR A 295 -13.20 -2.51 -1.69
N ILE A 296 -13.83 -3.28 -0.80
CA ILE A 296 -13.51 -4.72 -0.60
C ILE A 296 -14.70 -5.63 -0.89
N GLU A 297 -15.88 -5.06 -1.04
CA GLU A 297 -17.16 -5.75 -1.17
C GLU A 297 -17.34 -6.41 -2.55
N ASP A 298 -16.57 -6.01 -3.54
CA ASP A 298 -16.47 -6.61 -4.88
C ASP A 298 -15.27 -7.57 -5.01
N VAL A 299 -14.30 -7.52 -4.07
CA VAL A 299 -13.11 -8.38 -4.07
C VAL A 299 -13.44 -9.77 -3.49
N PRO A 300 -13.26 -10.87 -4.26
CA PRO A 300 -13.59 -12.20 -3.80
C PRO A 300 -12.75 -12.64 -2.60
N ASP A 301 -13.37 -13.30 -1.64
CA ASP A 301 -12.70 -13.93 -0.50
C ASP A 301 -11.84 -15.12 -0.92
N VAL A 302 -12.24 -15.79 -2.00
CA VAL A 302 -11.55 -16.95 -2.56
C VAL A 302 -11.73 -17.07 -4.07
N ILE A 303 -10.65 -17.42 -4.77
CA ILE A 303 -10.63 -17.75 -6.19
C ILE A 303 -10.31 -19.23 -6.35
N GLN A 304 -11.21 -19.97 -7.00
CA GLN A 304 -11.03 -21.38 -7.35
C GLN A 304 -10.56 -21.50 -8.80
N ASN A 305 -9.48 -22.26 -9.01
CA ASN A 305 -8.90 -22.51 -10.33
C ASN A 305 -8.87 -24.00 -10.65
N SER A 306 -9.57 -24.39 -11.72
CA SER A 306 -9.62 -25.77 -12.23
C SER A 306 -9.00 -25.91 -13.62
N TRP A 307 -7.88 -25.22 -13.81
CA TRP A 307 -7.07 -25.21 -15.03
C TRP A 307 -5.59 -25.39 -14.68
N GLY A 308 -4.78 -25.65 -15.69
CA GLY A 308 -3.33 -25.67 -15.52
C GLY A 308 -2.57 -25.55 -16.83
N VAL A 309 -1.26 -25.36 -16.72
CA VAL A 309 -0.28 -25.38 -17.81
C VAL A 309 0.70 -26.54 -17.60
N TYR A 310 1.27 -27.05 -18.69
CA TYR A 310 2.27 -28.14 -18.66
C TYR A 310 3.23 -28.03 -19.84
N SER A 311 4.42 -28.63 -19.71
CA SER A 311 5.48 -28.61 -20.73
C SER A 311 5.08 -29.13 -22.11
N GLY A 312 4.06 -29.98 -22.20
CA GLY A 312 3.49 -30.43 -23.48
C GLY A 312 2.86 -29.31 -24.31
N LEU A 313 2.48 -28.19 -23.68
CA LEU A 313 2.05 -26.95 -24.33
C LEU A 313 3.22 -25.99 -24.60
N GLY A 314 4.45 -26.40 -24.26
CA GLY A 314 5.71 -25.69 -24.50
C GLY A 314 6.05 -24.63 -23.45
N TYR A 315 5.46 -24.68 -22.26
CA TYR A 315 5.71 -23.73 -21.16
C TYR A 315 6.62 -24.38 -20.10
N PRO A 316 7.39 -23.60 -19.32
CA PRO A 316 8.11 -24.15 -18.17
C PRO A 316 7.14 -24.84 -17.22
N ASP A 317 7.54 -25.98 -16.65
CA ASP A 317 6.72 -26.69 -15.67
C ASP A 317 6.64 -25.93 -14.34
N CYS A 318 7.51 -24.95 -14.09
CA CYS A 318 7.69 -24.28 -12.81
C CYS A 318 7.66 -22.75 -12.93
N PHE A 319 7.96 -22.07 -11.81
CA PHE A 319 7.77 -20.63 -11.63
C PHE A 319 8.26 -19.76 -12.81
N THR A 320 7.32 -19.00 -13.34
CA THR A 320 7.42 -17.92 -14.34
C THR A 320 6.87 -16.61 -13.77
N ASP A 321 7.20 -15.48 -14.38
CA ASP A 321 6.92 -14.15 -13.83
C ASP A 321 5.41 -13.82 -13.80
N TRP A 322 4.61 -14.35 -14.72
CA TRP A 322 3.15 -14.20 -14.65
C TRP A 322 2.51 -14.79 -13.38
N ASN A 323 3.19 -15.70 -12.67
CA ASN A 323 2.68 -16.23 -11.38
C ASN A 323 2.65 -15.15 -10.28
N GLU A 324 3.39 -14.05 -10.43
CA GLU A 324 3.34 -12.93 -9.50
C GLU A 324 1.93 -12.33 -9.40
N ALA A 325 1.10 -12.43 -10.45
CA ALA A 325 -0.29 -11.96 -10.41
C ALA A 325 -1.12 -12.72 -9.34
N ILE A 326 -0.87 -14.02 -9.19
CA ILE A 326 -1.51 -14.87 -8.18
C ILE A 326 -1.03 -14.47 -6.79
N ILE A 327 0.27 -14.23 -6.62
CA ILE A 327 0.87 -13.78 -5.35
C ILE A 327 0.32 -12.40 -4.97
N ALA A 328 0.14 -11.50 -5.93
CA ALA A 328 -0.43 -10.17 -5.71
C ALA A 328 -1.85 -10.27 -5.15
N CYS A 329 -2.72 -11.11 -5.72
CA CYS A 329 -4.07 -11.37 -5.18
C CYS A 329 -4.04 -11.93 -3.76
N GLU A 330 -3.15 -12.90 -3.47
CA GLU A 330 -3.01 -13.43 -2.10
C GLU A 330 -2.50 -12.38 -1.11
N THR A 331 -1.55 -11.55 -1.54
CA THR A 331 -1.00 -10.46 -0.73
C THR A 331 -2.07 -9.41 -0.44
N ALA A 332 -2.95 -9.11 -1.40
CA ALA A 332 -4.12 -8.24 -1.27
C ALA A 332 -5.23 -8.83 -0.36
N GLY A 333 -5.15 -10.11 0.00
CA GLY A 333 -6.04 -10.74 0.98
C GLY A 333 -7.06 -11.73 0.42
N THR A 334 -6.96 -12.08 -0.86
CA THR A 334 -7.82 -13.07 -1.53
C THR A 334 -7.19 -14.45 -1.48
N VAL A 335 -7.89 -15.46 -1.00
CA VAL A 335 -7.34 -16.83 -0.98
C VAL A 335 -7.37 -17.42 -2.39
N VAL A 336 -6.26 -17.93 -2.91
CA VAL A 336 -6.25 -18.63 -4.20
C VAL A 336 -6.02 -20.14 -4.00
N THR A 337 -6.83 -20.95 -4.67
CA THR A 337 -6.75 -22.42 -4.64
C THR A 337 -6.70 -23.01 -6.04
N PHE A 338 -5.98 -24.11 -6.19
CA PHE A 338 -5.80 -24.83 -7.45
C PHE A 338 -6.16 -26.30 -7.31
N SER A 339 -6.80 -26.85 -8.32
CA SER A 339 -6.99 -28.29 -8.48
C SER A 339 -5.65 -28.96 -8.84
N ALA A 340 -5.29 -30.05 -8.16
CA ALA A 340 -3.96 -30.67 -8.29
C ALA A 340 -3.63 -31.21 -9.69
N GLY A 341 -4.63 -31.66 -10.45
CA GLY A 341 -4.47 -32.32 -11.75
C GLY A 341 -5.02 -33.74 -11.74
N ASN A 342 -5.28 -34.26 -12.94
CA ASN A 342 -5.87 -35.58 -13.19
C ASN A 342 -4.87 -36.56 -13.85
N GLU A 343 -3.57 -36.29 -13.74
CA GLU A 343 -2.47 -37.04 -14.38
C GLU A 343 -1.86 -38.13 -13.48
N GLY A 344 -2.45 -38.37 -12.30
CA GLY A 344 -2.08 -39.46 -11.42
C GLY A 344 -2.25 -40.84 -12.09
N PRO A 345 -1.70 -41.93 -11.49
CA PRO A 345 -1.19 -42.03 -10.12
C PRO A 345 0.34 -41.93 -10.01
N GLN A 346 1.05 -41.47 -11.04
CA GLN A 346 2.51 -41.32 -10.97
C GLN A 346 2.90 -40.19 -10.02
N GLN A 347 4.10 -40.27 -9.43
CA GLN A 347 4.68 -39.14 -8.69
C GLN A 347 4.98 -37.99 -9.65
N ALA A 348 5.07 -36.77 -9.12
CA ALA A 348 5.43 -35.58 -9.90
C ALA A 348 4.47 -35.37 -11.10
N SER A 349 3.16 -35.44 -10.84
CA SER A 349 2.12 -35.41 -11.89
C SER A 349 1.19 -34.20 -11.80
N HIS A 350 1.56 -33.16 -11.06
CA HIS A 350 0.74 -31.95 -10.95
C HIS A 350 0.83 -31.11 -12.24
N ARG A 351 -0.17 -30.26 -12.49
CA ARG A 351 -0.03 -29.15 -13.46
C ARG A 351 0.40 -27.88 -12.73
N SER A 352 1.07 -26.98 -13.42
CA SER A 352 1.35 -25.63 -12.91
C SER A 352 0.11 -24.74 -13.04
N PRO A 353 -0.20 -23.86 -12.06
CA PRO A 353 0.59 -23.51 -10.86
C PRO A 353 0.50 -24.44 -9.66
N ALA A 354 -0.38 -25.45 -9.66
CA ALA A 354 -0.66 -26.28 -8.48
C ALA A 354 0.57 -27.07 -7.97
N ASN A 355 1.59 -27.24 -8.81
CA ASN A 355 2.85 -27.90 -8.49
C ASN A 355 3.89 -26.98 -7.82
N ILE A 356 3.73 -25.66 -7.86
CA ILE A 356 4.75 -24.71 -7.41
C ILE A 356 4.93 -24.80 -5.89
N ALA A 357 6.19 -24.87 -5.46
CA ALA A 357 6.63 -25.03 -4.07
C ALA A 357 7.42 -23.80 -3.59
N LEU A 358 6.77 -22.64 -3.52
CA LEU A 358 7.42 -21.40 -3.04
C LEU A 358 7.54 -21.39 -1.52
N ASP A 359 6.49 -21.81 -0.83
CA ASP A 359 6.44 -22.09 0.59
C ASP A 359 5.34 -23.11 0.89
N SER A 360 4.97 -23.31 2.15
CA SER A 360 4.00 -24.31 2.57
C SER A 360 2.53 -23.98 2.31
N VAL A 361 2.18 -22.79 1.82
CA VAL A 361 0.79 -22.33 1.66
C VAL A 361 0.49 -21.63 0.32
N THR A 362 1.47 -21.01 -0.33
CA THR A 362 1.27 -20.35 -1.63
C THR A 362 1.06 -21.39 -2.75
N PHE A 363 0.18 -21.10 -3.72
CA PHE A 363 -0.27 -22.05 -4.75
C PHE A 363 -0.92 -23.32 -4.18
N PHE A 364 -1.92 -23.11 -3.31
CA PHE A 364 -2.57 -24.16 -2.53
C PHE A 364 -3.29 -25.18 -3.41
N SER A 365 -2.79 -26.42 -3.43
CA SER A 365 -3.18 -27.52 -4.30
C SER A 365 -4.10 -28.51 -3.59
N VAL A 366 -5.16 -28.92 -4.29
CA VAL A 366 -6.21 -29.79 -3.74
C VAL A 366 -6.32 -31.09 -4.54
N GLY A 367 -6.07 -32.22 -3.87
CA GLY A 367 -6.24 -33.57 -4.42
C GLY A 367 -7.66 -34.12 -4.26
N ALA A 368 -7.98 -35.18 -5.02
CA ALA A 368 -9.32 -35.76 -5.09
C ALA A 368 -9.43 -37.11 -4.37
N THR A 369 -10.50 -37.27 -3.60
CA THR A 369 -10.91 -38.53 -2.96
C THR A 369 -12.26 -39.04 -3.46
N ILE A 370 -12.50 -40.33 -3.19
CA ILE A 370 -13.76 -41.02 -3.43
C ILE A 370 -14.65 -40.93 -2.18
N ALA A 371 -15.34 -39.81 -2.01
CA ALA A 371 -16.22 -39.56 -0.87
C ALA A 371 -17.72 -39.75 -1.23
N THR A 372 -18.07 -40.92 -1.75
CA THR A 372 -19.43 -41.24 -2.26
C THR A 372 -20.15 -42.25 -1.37
N ASP A 373 -21.00 -41.81 -0.43
CA ASP A 373 -21.76 -42.67 0.50
C ASP A 373 -20.89 -43.68 1.32
N LEU A 374 -19.57 -43.49 1.37
CA LEU A 374 -18.61 -44.34 2.08
C LEU A 374 -18.36 -43.81 3.50
N THR A 375 -17.90 -44.69 4.39
CA THR A 375 -17.44 -44.32 5.74
C THR A 375 -15.95 -43.98 5.67
N PRO A 376 -15.47 -42.87 6.28
CA PRO A 376 -14.05 -42.55 6.30
C PRO A 376 -13.22 -43.69 6.93
N PRO A 377 -11.94 -43.89 6.53
CA PRO A 377 -11.16 -43.02 5.64
C PRO A 377 -11.58 -43.14 4.17
N TYR A 378 -11.61 -42.01 3.46
CA TYR A 378 -11.90 -41.96 2.04
C TYR A 378 -10.66 -42.30 1.22
N GLU A 379 -10.81 -43.16 0.22
CA GLU A 379 -9.71 -43.55 -0.66
C GLU A 379 -9.35 -42.40 -1.61
N LEU A 380 -8.05 -42.20 -1.87
CA LEU A 380 -7.59 -41.27 -2.90
C LEU A 380 -8.06 -41.74 -4.28
N ALA A 381 -8.61 -40.83 -5.08
CA ALA A 381 -9.01 -41.12 -6.44
C ALA A 381 -7.78 -41.48 -7.29
N SER A 382 -7.90 -42.52 -8.13
CA SER A 382 -6.74 -43.06 -8.87
C SER A 382 -6.11 -42.07 -9.85
N PHE A 383 -6.90 -41.12 -10.36
CA PHE A 383 -6.45 -40.06 -11.27
C PHE A 383 -5.84 -38.86 -10.54
N SER A 384 -6.04 -38.71 -9.22
CA SER A 384 -5.56 -37.54 -8.49
C SER A 384 -4.04 -37.44 -8.60
N SER A 385 -3.56 -36.28 -9.03
CA SER A 385 -2.13 -36.01 -9.11
C SER A 385 -1.42 -36.09 -7.76
N ARG A 386 -0.14 -36.45 -7.80
CA ARG A 386 0.67 -36.78 -6.60
C ARG A 386 2.01 -36.09 -6.62
N GLY A 387 2.51 -35.81 -5.42
CA GLY A 387 3.81 -35.24 -5.17
C GLY A 387 4.96 -36.24 -5.33
N PRO A 388 6.19 -35.83 -4.96
CA PRO A 388 6.53 -34.47 -4.54
C PRO A 388 6.36 -33.47 -5.69
N SER A 389 6.42 -32.17 -5.39
CA SER A 389 6.51 -31.13 -6.42
C SER A 389 7.60 -31.50 -7.42
N ASP A 390 7.29 -31.44 -8.70
CA ASP A 390 8.23 -31.66 -9.79
C ASP A 390 9.19 -30.47 -9.97
N CYS A 391 8.95 -29.34 -9.29
CA CYS A 391 9.83 -28.18 -9.31
C CYS A 391 11.09 -28.32 -8.44
N ASP A 392 10.99 -28.97 -7.29
CA ASP A 392 12.13 -29.16 -6.38
C ASP A 392 12.41 -30.64 -6.05
N GLY A 393 11.50 -31.54 -6.42
CA GLY A 393 11.60 -32.98 -6.18
C GLY A 393 11.46 -33.39 -4.72
N VAL A 394 11.12 -32.47 -3.80
CA VAL A 394 11.11 -32.73 -2.35
C VAL A 394 9.89 -32.20 -1.62
N THR A 395 9.25 -31.12 -2.07
CA THR A 395 8.12 -30.52 -1.37
C THR A 395 6.86 -31.37 -1.53
N ILE A 396 6.11 -31.50 -0.45
CA ILE A 396 4.87 -32.27 -0.41
C ILE A 396 3.75 -31.50 -1.12
N LYS A 397 3.12 -32.17 -2.09
CA LYS A 397 1.89 -31.74 -2.77
C LYS A 397 1.00 -32.98 -2.98
N PRO A 398 -0.34 -32.85 -3.03
CA PRO A 398 -1.11 -31.64 -2.74
C PRO A 398 -1.01 -31.22 -1.26
N GLU A 399 -1.44 -30.02 -0.90
CA GLU A 399 -1.51 -29.59 0.51
C GLU A 399 -2.59 -30.36 1.28
N VAL A 400 -3.77 -30.54 0.68
CA VAL A 400 -4.92 -31.24 1.27
C VAL A 400 -5.69 -32.02 0.20
N ILE A 401 -6.58 -32.91 0.64
CA ILE A 401 -7.48 -33.66 -0.24
C ILE A 401 -8.95 -33.42 0.13
N ALA A 402 -9.82 -33.45 -0.88
CA ALA A 402 -11.26 -33.21 -0.74
C ALA A 402 -12.09 -34.13 -1.67
N PRO A 403 -13.42 -34.16 -1.56
CA PRO A 403 -14.27 -34.97 -2.43
C PRO A 403 -14.14 -34.58 -3.91
N GLY A 404 -13.73 -35.51 -4.77
CA GLY A 404 -13.50 -35.23 -6.19
C GLY A 404 -13.99 -36.31 -7.17
N GLU A 405 -14.55 -37.42 -6.71
CA GLU A 405 -15.12 -38.46 -7.59
C GLU A 405 -16.65 -38.56 -7.42
N ASN A 406 -17.37 -38.58 -8.54
CA ASN A 406 -18.84 -38.57 -8.64
C ASN A 406 -19.51 -37.46 -7.79
N VAL A 407 -18.99 -36.23 -7.90
CA VAL A 407 -19.54 -35.06 -7.21
C VAL A 407 -20.77 -34.56 -7.95
N TYR A 408 -21.91 -34.53 -7.27
CA TYR A 408 -23.19 -34.05 -7.80
C TYR A 408 -23.29 -32.53 -7.67
N SER A 409 -23.54 -31.80 -8.76
CA SER A 409 -23.67 -30.34 -8.78
C SER A 409 -24.48 -29.87 -10.01
N SER A 410 -24.59 -28.55 -10.21
CA SER A 410 -25.33 -27.91 -11.30
C SER A 410 -24.70 -28.11 -12.68
N PHE A 411 -25.55 -28.08 -13.71
CA PHE A 411 -25.22 -28.13 -15.13
C PHE A 411 -26.08 -27.08 -15.88
N PRO A 412 -25.60 -26.48 -16.98
CA PRO A 412 -26.35 -25.50 -17.75
C PRO A 412 -27.75 -25.96 -18.15
N GLY A 413 -28.69 -25.01 -18.19
CA GLY A 413 -30.08 -25.27 -18.55
C GLY A 413 -30.92 -25.86 -17.42
N ASN A 414 -30.64 -25.46 -16.16
CA ASN A 414 -31.32 -25.93 -14.95
C ASN A 414 -31.20 -27.44 -14.72
N GLN A 415 -30.05 -28.02 -15.07
CA GLN A 415 -29.79 -29.45 -14.91
C GLN A 415 -28.86 -29.70 -13.73
N PHE A 416 -28.79 -30.94 -13.27
CA PHE A 416 -27.86 -31.37 -12.25
C PHE A 416 -27.27 -32.73 -12.65
N GLY A 417 -26.03 -32.99 -12.26
CA GLY A 417 -25.31 -34.19 -12.68
C GLY A 417 -24.00 -34.39 -11.91
N GLU A 418 -23.33 -35.50 -12.21
CA GLU A 418 -22.09 -35.90 -11.55
C GLU A 418 -20.88 -35.69 -12.46
N LEU A 419 -19.81 -35.11 -11.92
CA LEU A 419 -18.48 -35.04 -12.54
C LEU A 419 -17.44 -35.62 -11.58
N SER A 420 -16.30 -36.05 -12.12
CA SER A 420 -15.15 -36.51 -11.35
C SER A 420 -13.88 -35.79 -11.81
N GLY A 421 -13.02 -35.41 -10.88
CA GLY A 421 -11.77 -34.71 -11.13
C GLY A 421 -11.31 -33.95 -9.88
N THR A 422 -10.03 -33.57 -9.83
CA THR A 422 -9.56 -32.60 -8.81
C THR A 422 -10.30 -31.26 -8.93
N SER A 423 -10.82 -30.95 -10.13
CA SER A 423 -11.73 -29.83 -10.41
C SER A 423 -13.02 -29.82 -9.60
N MET A 424 -13.42 -30.97 -9.03
CA MET A 424 -14.55 -31.04 -8.11
C MET A 424 -14.10 -31.04 -6.64
N ALA A 425 -12.83 -31.35 -6.36
CA ALA A 425 -12.25 -31.28 -5.01
C ALA A 425 -11.90 -29.84 -4.61
N GLY A 426 -11.24 -29.08 -5.49
CA GLY A 426 -10.93 -27.66 -5.29
C GLY A 426 -12.11 -26.80 -4.82
N PRO A 427 -13.30 -26.85 -5.46
CA PRO A 427 -14.44 -26.03 -5.03
C PRO A 427 -15.02 -26.39 -3.66
N HIS A 428 -14.83 -27.61 -3.15
CA HIS A 428 -15.18 -27.91 -1.76
C HIS A 428 -14.33 -27.07 -0.80
N VAL A 429 -13.01 -27.01 -1.03
CA VAL A 429 -12.08 -26.20 -0.22
C VAL A 429 -12.40 -24.71 -0.35
N ALA A 430 -12.69 -24.22 -1.55
CA ALA A 430 -13.10 -22.83 -1.74
C ALA A 430 -14.37 -22.48 -0.93
N GLY A 431 -15.35 -23.38 -0.89
CA GLY A 431 -16.52 -23.17 -0.04
C GLY A 431 -16.21 -23.20 1.46
N ILE A 432 -15.24 -24.01 1.91
CA ILE A 432 -14.78 -23.96 3.32
C ILE A 432 -14.15 -22.60 3.62
N VAL A 433 -13.33 -22.07 2.71
CA VAL A 433 -12.72 -20.73 2.87
C VAL A 433 -13.79 -19.65 3.03
N ALA A 434 -14.88 -19.70 2.25
CA ALA A 434 -16.01 -18.79 2.41
C ALA A 434 -16.64 -18.89 3.81
N LEU A 435 -16.88 -20.11 4.33
CA LEU A 435 -17.37 -20.30 5.70
C LEU A 435 -16.38 -19.74 6.75
N MET A 436 -15.08 -19.93 6.54
CA MET A 436 -14.03 -19.41 7.43
C MET A 436 -13.96 -17.87 7.41
N ARG A 437 -14.17 -17.24 6.25
CA ARG A 437 -14.22 -15.79 6.08
C ARG A 437 -15.46 -15.16 6.70
N GLU A 438 -16.59 -15.85 6.70
CA GLU A 438 -17.76 -15.44 7.49
C GLU A 438 -17.41 -15.46 9.00
N ALA A 439 -16.69 -16.49 9.47
CA ALA A 439 -16.26 -16.63 10.86
C ALA A 439 -15.23 -15.62 11.33
N ASN A 440 -14.21 -15.37 10.52
CA ASN A 440 -13.18 -14.40 10.76
C ASN A 440 -12.88 -13.59 9.48
N PRO A 441 -13.52 -12.42 9.33
CA PRO A 441 -13.46 -11.63 8.10
C PRO A 441 -12.07 -11.09 7.78
N ASN A 442 -11.24 -10.91 8.81
CA ASN A 442 -9.89 -10.38 8.71
C ASN A 442 -8.82 -11.46 8.86
N ALA A 443 -9.19 -12.75 8.85
CA ALA A 443 -8.21 -13.83 8.89
C ALA A 443 -7.20 -13.66 7.76
N ASP A 444 -5.92 -13.86 8.06
CA ASP A 444 -4.88 -13.76 7.04
C ASP A 444 -4.97 -14.93 6.05
N VAL A 445 -4.57 -14.74 4.79
CA VAL A 445 -4.60 -15.81 3.78
C VAL A 445 -3.77 -17.02 4.22
N ARG A 446 -2.60 -16.79 4.83
CA ARG A 446 -1.73 -17.87 5.33
C ARG A 446 -2.32 -18.54 6.55
N GLU A 447 -3.03 -17.79 7.41
CA GLU A 447 -3.75 -18.31 8.56
C GLU A 447 -4.88 -19.26 8.11
N ILE A 448 -5.71 -18.86 7.15
CA ILE A 448 -6.79 -19.69 6.62
C ILE A 448 -6.24 -21.00 6.05
N LYS A 449 -5.22 -20.93 5.19
CA LYS A 449 -4.59 -22.12 4.60
C LYS A 449 -3.89 -22.99 5.64
N GLY A 450 -3.27 -22.37 6.64
CA GLY A 450 -2.67 -23.05 7.78
C GLY A 450 -3.70 -23.83 8.60
N VAL A 451 -4.86 -23.23 8.89
CA VAL A 451 -5.97 -23.88 9.59
C VAL A 451 -6.52 -25.05 8.78
N LEU A 452 -6.74 -24.88 7.46
CA LEU A 452 -7.18 -25.97 6.58
C LEU A 452 -6.25 -27.19 6.65
N MET A 453 -4.93 -26.94 6.68
CA MET A 453 -3.94 -28.01 6.83
C MET A 453 -3.89 -28.59 8.25
N GLN A 454 -4.05 -27.76 9.27
CA GLN A 454 -3.96 -28.17 10.67
C GLN A 454 -5.13 -29.05 11.09
N THR A 455 -6.33 -28.76 10.57
CA THR A 455 -7.56 -29.47 10.92
C THR A 455 -7.87 -30.63 9.97
N ALA A 456 -7.07 -30.80 8.92
CA ALA A 456 -7.19 -31.93 8.01
C ALA A 456 -7.03 -33.26 8.76
N ILE A 457 -7.88 -34.23 8.40
CA ILE A 457 -7.88 -35.57 8.97
C ILE A 457 -6.80 -36.39 8.27
N ASP A 458 -5.72 -36.66 8.99
CA ASP A 458 -4.61 -37.49 8.55
C ASP A 458 -5.06 -38.94 8.28
N TYR A 459 -5.08 -39.34 7.02
CA TYR A 459 -5.36 -40.70 6.58
C TYR A 459 -4.09 -41.48 6.35
N ALA A 460 -4.13 -42.80 6.52
CA ALA A 460 -2.96 -43.64 6.33
C ALA A 460 -2.38 -43.51 4.89
N PRO A 461 -1.04 -43.43 4.72
CA PRO A 461 -0.02 -43.50 5.77
C PRO A 461 0.02 -42.24 6.65
N THR A 462 0.16 -42.40 7.96
CA THR A 462 0.12 -41.28 8.93
C THR A 462 1.26 -40.29 8.70
N GLY A 463 0.96 -39.01 8.83
CA GLY A 463 1.86 -37.88 8.63
C GLY A 463 1.91 -37.42 7.18
N ASP A 464 2.49 -36.25 6.97
CA ASP A 464 2.50 -35.61 5.65
C ASP A 464 3.07 -36.52 4.56
N ASP A 465 2.33 -36.68 3.46
CA ASP A 465 2.72 -37.53 2.35
C ASP A 465 2.30 -37.00 0.98
N ASN A 466 2.99 -37.46 -0.07
CA ASN A 466 2.80 -37.01 -1.45
C ASN A 466 1.48 -37.44 -2.12
N ASN A 467 0.59 -38.12 -1.40
CA ASN A 467 -0.72 -38.54 -1.88
C ASN A 467 -1.83 -37.79 -1.15
N ASN A 468 -1.80 -37.79 0.20
CA ASN A 468 -2.85 -37.19 1.00
C ASN A 468 -2.53 -35.76 1.47
N GLY A 469 -1.30 -35.29 1.26
CA GLY A 469 -0.83 -34.02 1.82
C GLY A 469 -0.90 -34.06 3.34
N ARG A 470 -1.58 -33.07 3.91
CA ARG A 470 -1.91 -32.97 5.35
C ARG A 470 -3.15 -33.77 5.75
N GLY A 471 -3.91 -34.28 4.78
CA GLY A 471 -5.09 -35.10 5.01
C GLY A 471 -6.36 -34.54 4.38
N PHE A 472 -7.48 -35.17 4.74
CA PHE A 472 -8.81 -34.86 4.23
C PHE A 472 -9.43 -33.69 4.99
N VAL A 473 -9.91 -32.68 4.27
CA VAL A 473 -10.42 -31.44 4.88
C VAL A 473 -11.64 -31.66 5.79
N ASP A 474 -11.67 -30.93 6.91
CA ASP A 474 -12.79 -30.88 7.86
C ASP A 474 -13.26 -29.43 8.02
N ALA A 475 -14.42 -29.11 7.44
CA ALA A 475 -14.99 -27.77 7.46
C ALA A 475 -15.37 -27.33 8.88
N TYR A 476 -15.87 -28.24 9.70
CA TYR A 476 -16.30 -27.94 11.06
C TYR A 476 -15.12 -27.56 11.93
N GLU A 477 -14.07 -28.38 11.96
CA GLU A 477 -12.89 -28.08 12.77
C GLU A 477 -12.16 -26.83 12.27
N ALA A 478 -12.10 -26.62 10.93
CA ALA A 478 -11.48 -25.43 10.35
C ALA A 478 -12.23 -24.14 10.76
N VAL A 479 -13.55 -24.13 10.65
CA VAL A 479 -14.37 -22.97 11.02
C VAL A 479 -14.39 -22.79 12.53
N LEU A 480 -14.44 -23.87 13.31
CA LEU A 480 -14.36 -23.80 14.77
C LEU A 480 -13.02 -23.17 15.21
N LEU A 481 -11.90 -23.63 14.64
CA LEU A 481 -10.57 -23.13 14.99
C LEU A 481 -10.36 -21.67 14.59
N ILE A 482 -10.79 -21.26 13.39
CA ILE A 482 -10.67 -19.86 12.96
C ILE A 482 -11.63 -18.93 13.75
N SER A 483 -12.69 -19.50 14.35
CA SER A 483 -13.63 -18.79 15.21
C SER A 483 -13.23 -18.78 16.69
N ALA A 484 -12.16 -19.46 17.09
CA ALA A 484 -11.70 -19.53 18.47
C ALA A 484 -11.30 -18.14 19.02
N ASP A 485 -11.54 -17.92 20.31
CA ASP A 485 -11.35 -16.63 20.98
C ASP A 485 -12.15 -15.51 20.30
N ARG A 486 -13.38 -15.80 19.85
CA ARG A 486 -14.29 -14.83 19.24
C ARG A 486 -15.70 -14.99 19.76
N GLY A 487 -16.45 -13.90 19.75
CA GLY A 487 -17.88 -13.93 19.97
C GLY A 487 -18.62 -13.02 19.00
N TRP A 488 -19.95 -13.09 19.04
CA TRP A 488 -20.82 -12.42 18.10
C TRP A 488 -21.53 -11.22 18.68
N VAL A 489 -21.68 -10.20 17.85
CA VAL A 489 -22.63 -9.13 18.05
C VAL A 489 -23.63 -9.18 16.90
N VAL A 490 -24.90 -9.40 17.23
CA VAL A 490 -25.99 -9.50 16.26
C VAL A 490 -27.06 -8.48 16.58
N GLY A 491 -27.82 -8.04 15.59
CA GLY A 491 -28.96 -7.19 15.86
C GLY A 491 -29.61 -6.68 14.60
N GLN A 492 -30.56 -5.77 14.79
CA GLN A 492 -31.25 -5.09 13.71
C GLN A 492 -31.02 -3.58 13.80
N VAL A 493 -30.68 -2.95 12.68
CA VAL A 493 -30.62 -1.51 12.51
C VAL A 493 -31.94 -1.03 11.91
N THR A 494 -32.64 -0.17 12.63
CA THR A 494 -33.92 0.40 12.21
C THR A 494 -33.91 1.92 12.34
N SER A 495 -34.81 2.58 11.61
CA SER A 495 -35.05 4.02 11.76
C SER A 495 -35.86 4.27 13.02
N GLY A 496 -35.33 5.09 13.94
CA GLY A 496 -36.04 5.50 15.16
C GLY A 496 -37.32 6.32 14.90
N ALA A 497 -37.50 6.86 13.69
CA ALA A 497 -38.71 7.61 13.32
C ALA A 497 -39.84 6.72 12.80
N THR A 498 -39.52 5.68 12.03
CA THR A 498 -40.52 4.84 11.33
C THR A 498 -40.58 3.40 11.81
N GLY A 499 -39.55 2.93 12.52
CA GLY A 499 -39.34 1.52 12.85
C GLY A 499 -38.99 0.66 11.63
N ALA A 500 -38.78 1.25 10.46
CA ALA A 500 -38.43 0.52 9.25
C ALA A 500 -36.97 0.04 9.32
N PRO A 501 -36.65 -1.15 8.79
CA PRO A 501 -35.29 -1.63 8.69
C PRO A 501 -34.43 -0.73 7.79
N ILE A 502 -33.16 -0.55 8.15
CA ILE A 502 -32.19 0.21 7.36
C ILE A 502 -31.23 -0.78 6.71
N SER A 503 -31.30 -0.91 5.39
CA SER A 503 -30.36 -1.70 4.59
C SER A 503 -29.06 -0.95 4.37
N GLY A 504 -27.93 -1.66 4.36
CA GLY A 504 -26.61 -1.08 4.09
C GLY A 504 -26.08 -0.15 5.19
N ALA A 505 -26.62 -0.22 6.41
CA ALA A 505 -26.04 0.49 7.55
C ALA A 505 -24.69 -0.10 7.89
N ARG A 506 -23.66 0.73 7.98
CA ARG A 506 -22.29 0.34 8.30
C ARG A 506 -22.14 0.14 9.80
N VAL A 507 -21.86 -1.09 10.21
CA VAL A 507 -21.61 -1.53 11.58
C VAL A 507 -20.12 -1.77 11.75
N GLN A 508 -19.46 -0.94 12.56
CA GLN A 508 -18.03 -1.00 12.81
C GLN A 508 -17.74 -1.29 14.28
N ALA A 509 -16.76 -2.16 14.55
CA ALA A 509 -16.17 -2.35 15.87
C ALA A 509 -14.64 -2.19 15.81
N GLY A 510 -14.07 -1.36 16.68
CA GLY A 510 -12.68 -0.93 16.62
C GLY A 510 -12.36 -0.28 15.27
N ASP A 511 -11.08 -0.23 14.93
CA ASP A 511 -10.66 0.22 13.60
C ASP A 511 -10.81 -0.89 12.55
N ASN A 512 -11.04 -2.13 13.00
CA ASN A 512 -10.72 -3.30 12.21
C ASN A 512 -11.91 -4.18 11.79
N TYR A 513 -13.09 -4.06 12.40
CA TYR A 513 -14.21 -4.95 12.09
C TYR A 513 -15.34 -4.14 11.48
N VAL A 514 -15.71 -4.43 10.23
CA VAL A 514 -16.76 -3.71 9.52
C VAL A 514 -17.74 -4.71 8.90
N ARG A 515 -19.04 -4.43 9.02
CA ARG A 515 -20.15 -5.17 8.42
C ARG A 515 -21.23 -4.21 7.96
N PHE A 516 -22.11 -4.67 7.08
CA PHE A 516 -23.28 -3.92 6.65
C PHE A 516 -24.55 -4.69 6.97
N SER A 517 -25.64 -3.97 7.24
CA SER A 517 -26.94 -4.58 7.46
C SER A 517 -27.60 -5.05 6.15
N ASP A 518 -28.33 -6.15 6.22
CA ASP A 518 -29.09 -6.72 5.10
C ASP A 518 -30.36 -5.88 4.75
N SER A 519 -31.13 -6.33 3.75
CA SER A 519 -32.40 -5.69 3.36
C SER A 519 -33.47 -5.59 4.46
N GLN A 520 -33.35 -6.41 5.50
CA GLN A 520 -34.20 -6.42 6.70
C GLN A 520 -33.53 -5.69 7.88
N GLY A 521 -32.43 -5.00 7.64
CA GLY A 521 -31.66 -4.27 8.65
C GLY A 521 -30.88 -5.17 9.61
N ASN A 522 -30.86 -6.48 9.43
CA ASN A 522 -30.11 -7.37 10.31
C ASN A 522 -28.63 -7.27 10.03
N TYR A 523 -27.82 -7.38 11.08
CA TYR A 523 -26.37 -7.47 10.97
C TYR A 523 -25.84 -8.50 11.95
N ARG A 524 -24.64 -9.02 11.63
CA ARG A 524 -23.90 -9.95 12.46
C ARG A 524 -22.41 -9.72 12.27
N ILE A 525 -21.69 -9.44 13.36
CA ILE A 525 -20.26 -9.13 13.35
C ILE A 525 -19.51 -9.94 14.42
N SER A 526 -18.45 -10.62 14.01
CA SER A 526 -17.61 -11.47 14.85
C SER A 526 -16.46 -10.65 15.40
N LEU A 527 -16.31 -10.58 16.72
CA LEU A 527 -15.28 -9.79 17.42
C LEU A 527 -14.38 -10.70 18.26
N PRO A 528 -13.11 -10.33 18.48
CA PRO A 528 -12.26 -11.05 19.42
C PRO A 528 -12.88 -11.09 20.82
N ALA A 529 -12.87 -12.25 21.43
CA ALA A 529 -13.35 -12.48 22.77
C ALA A 529 -12.62 -11.58 23.78
N ASP A 530 -13.36 -11.12 24.78
CA ASP A 530 -12.88 -10.30 25.88
C ASP A 530 -12.20 -8.98 25.46
N SER A 531 -12.29 -8.61 24.18
CA SER A 531 -11.91 -7.30 23.68
C SER A 531 -13.01 -6.28 23.98
N THR A 532 -12.63 -5.07 24.38
CA THR A 532 -13.55 -3.94 24.49
C THR A 532 -13.24 -2.96 23.38
N LEU A 533 -14.10 -2.89 22.37
CA LEU A 533 -13.88 -2.12 21.15
C LEU A 533 -14.90 -0.98 21.06
N PRO A 534 -14.51 0.22 20.55
CA PRO A 534 -15.48 1.20 20.09
C PRO A 534 -16.43 0.55 19.09
N PHE A 535 -17.73 0.76 19.21
CA PHE A 535 -18.74 0.16 18.34
C PHE A 535 -19.63 1.26 17.78
N VAL A 536 -19.58 1.42 16.48
CA VAL A 536 -20.12 2.56 15.75
C VAL A 536 -21.04 2.04 14.66
N VAL A 537 -22.26 2.55 14.58
CA VAL A 537 -23.20 2.24 13.51
C VAL A 537 -23.63 3.53 12.84
N SER A 538 -23.43 3.58 11.52
CA SER A 538 -23.76 4.73 10.70
C SER A 538 -24.52 4.32 9.45
N ALA A 539 -25.40 5.20 8.99
CA ALA A 539 -26.12 5.04 7.74
C ALA A 539 -26.34 6.43 7.14
N PHE A 540 -26.33 6.53 5.81
CA PHE A 540 -26.52 7.81 5.12
C PHE A 540 -27.88 8.41 5.50
N GLY A 541 -27.86 9.67 5.97
CA GLY A 541 -29.05 10.37 6.47
C GLY A 541 -29.49 10.03 7.90
N PHE A 542 -28.63 9.35 8.67
CA PHE A 542 -28.86 9.06 10.07
C PHE A 542 -27.69 9.53 10.94
N ALA A 543 -28.01 9.94 12.16
CA ALA A 543 -26.99 10.28 13.16
C ALA A 543 -26.27 9.00 13.58
N GLU A 544 -24.96 9.11 13.73
CA GLU A 544 -24.13 7.97 14.15
C GLU A 544 -24.51 7.51 15.56
N TYR A 545 -24.66 6.20 15.71
CA TYR A 545 -24.74 5.55 17.01
C TYR A 545 -23.35 5.08 17.42
N SER A 546 -22.89 5.46 18.62
CA SER A 546 -21.62 4.96 19.15
C SER A 546 -21.75 4.46 20.59
N THR A 547 -21.07 3.35 20.86
CA THR A 547 -20.95 2.72 22.18
C THR A 547 -19.61 2.00 22.27
N THR A 548 -19.38 1.24 23.34
CA THR A 548 -18.31 0.25 23.42
C THR A 548 -18.92 -1.14 23.47
N MET A 549 -18.30 -2.11 22.80
CA MET A 549 -18.76 -3.48 22.73
C MET A 549 -17.70 -4.44 23.24
N SER A 550 -18.14 -5.41 24.02
CA SER A 550 -17.33 -6.55 24.42
C SER A 550 -18.17 -7.79 24.33
N VAL A 551 -17.59 -8.87 23.83
CA VAL A 551 -18.23 -10.18 23.76
C VAL A 551 -17.29 -11.22 24.34
N ALA A 552 -17.82 -12.13 25.15
CA ALA A 552 -17.03 -13.25 25.66
C ALA A 552 -16.81 -14.30 24.57
N ASP A 553 -15.83 -15.17 24.75
CA ASP A 553 -15.56 -16.26 23.82
C ASP A 553 -16.80 -17.13 23.60
N SER A 554 -17.10 -17.40 22.33
CA SER A 554 -18.27 -18.13 21.84
C SER A 554 -19.64 -17.56 22.29
N ASP A 555 -19.68 -16.36 22.87
CA ASP A 555 -20.93 -15.73 23.31
C ASP A 555 -21.58 -14.93 22.17
N THR A 556 -22.89 -14.68 22.26
CA THR A 556 -23.62 -13.85 21.29
C THR A 556 -24.38 -12.75 22.02
N VAL A 557 -24.00 -11.50 21.74
CA VAL A 557 -24.66 -10.31 22.28
C VAL A 557 -25.64 -9.77 21.24
N VAL A 558 -26.90 -9.58 21.65
CA VAL A 558 -27.94 -8.98 20.80
C VAL A 558 -28.02 -7.47 21.05
N VAL A 559 -27.84 -6.67 20.00
CA VAL A 559 -27.80 -5.20 20.04
C VAL A 559 -28.67 -4.63 18.92
N ASN A 560 -29.94 -4.38 19.20
CA ASN A 560 -30.81 -3.68 18.27
C ASN A 560 -30.58 -2.17 18.35
N ILE A 561 -30.47 -1.51 17.20
CA ILE A 561 -30.05 -0.12 17.08
C ILE A 561 -31.11 0.65 16.33
N GLU A 562 -31.66 1.66 17.00
CA GLU A 562 -32.56 2.62 16.39
C GLU A 562 -31.75 3.88 16.04
N LEU A 563 -31.44 4.05 14.76
CA LEU A 563 -30.74 5.25 14.30
C LEU A 563 -31.72 6.41 14.18
N THR A 564 -31.31 7.57 14.68
CA THR A 564 -32.12 8.80 14.58
C THR A 564 -31.87 9.43 13.21
N PRO A 565 -32.90 9.67 12.37
CA PRO A 565 -32.71 10.39 11.12
C PRO A 565 -32.11 11.77 11.35
N VAL A 566 -31.13 12.16 10.54
CA VAL A 566 -30.68 13.55 10.49
C VAL A 566 -31.74 14.35 9.74
N ALA A 567 -32.03 15.54 10.24
CA ALA A 567 -32.97 16.41 9.57
C ALA A 567 -32.45 16.76 8.16
N ALA A 568 -33.34 16.62 7.17
CA ALA A 568 -33.00 16.74 5.76
C ALA A 568 -33.41 18.10 5.20
N GLY A 569 -32.73 18.54 4.15
CA GLY A 569 -33.16 19.63 3.29
C GLY A 569 -33.61 19.10 1.93
N ILE A 570 -34.41 19.90 1.24
CA ILE A 570 -34.74 19.65 -0.17
C ILE A 570 -33.76 20.48 -1.01
N LEU A 571 -33.09 19.85 -1.96
CA LEU A 571 -32.32 20.53 -3.00
C LEU A 571 -33.13 20.47 -4.29
N GLU A 572 -33.70 21.61 -4.69
CA GLU A 572 -34.35 21.75 -5.99
C GLU A 572 -33.44 22.57 -6.90
N GLY A 573 -33.27 22.13 -8.14
CA GLY A 573 -32.45 22.89 -9.06
C GLY A 573 -32.93 22.86 -10.49
N THR A 574 -32.44 23.80 -11.28
CA THR A 574 -32.71 23.86 -12.71
C THR A 574 -31.39 23.81 -13.49
N VAL A 575 -31.31 22.91 -14.47
CA VAL A 575 -30.20 22.83 -15.41
C VAL A 575 -30.53 23.66 -16.65
N LEU A 576 -29.66 24.61 -16.95
CA LEU A 576 -29.82 25.58 -18.03
C LEU A 576 -28.61 25.54 -18.98
N ILE A 577 -28.81 25.91 -20.24
CA ILE A 577 -27.75 26.08 -21.23
C ILE A 577 -27.81 27.46 -21.91
N GLY A 578 -26.66 28.09 -22.08
CA GLY A 578 -26.53 29.35 -22.82
C GLY A 578 -27.34 30.51 -22.21
N ASN A 579 -28.28 31.08 -22.99
CA ASN A 579 -29.16 32.18 -22.54
C ASN A 579 -30.34 31.64 -21.69
N ASP A 580 -30.02 30.90 -20.62
CA ASP A 580 -30.99 30.33 -19.66
C ASP A 580 -32.07 29.44 -20.31
N ILE A 581 -31.69 28.62 -21.30
CA ILE A 581 -32.60 27.63 -21.91
C ILE A 581 -32.63 26.38 -21.03
N PRO A 582 -33.81 25.90 -20.56
CA PRO A 582 -33.89 24.66 -19.79
C PRO A 582 -33.41 23.42 -20.55
N VAL A 583 -32.74 22.52 -19.85
CA VAL A 583 -32.19 21.28 -20.41
C VAL A 583 -32.99 20.09 -19.89
N GLN A 584 -33.78 19.47 -20.77
CA GLN A 584 -34.47 18.21 -20.46
C GLN A 584 -33.54 17.01 -20.63
N GLY A 585 -33.57 16.08 -19.66
CA GLY A 585 -32.80 14.83 -19.73
C GLY A 585 -31.31 14.97 -19.43
N ALA A 586 -30.88 16.06 -18.79
CA ALA A 586 -29.55 16.13 -18.17
C ALA A 586 -29.51 15.16 -16.99
N ARG A 587 -28.47 14.34 -16.92
CA ARG A 587 -28.24 13.40 -15.83
C ARG A 587 -27.50 14.14 -14.71
N VAL A 588 -28.14 14.29 -13.56
CA VAL A 588 -27.57 14.90 -12.36
C VAL A 588 -27.25 13.77 -11.40
N GLU A 589 -25.97 13.52 -11.11
CA GLU A 589 -25.52 12.43 -10.25
C GLU A 589 -24.80 12.98 -9.01
N PRO A 590 -25.24 12.67 -7.79
CA PRO A 590 -24.47 12.97 -6.58
C PRO A 590 -23.23 12.08 -6.51
N VAL A 591 -22.06 12.67 -6.24
CA VAL A 591 -20.78 11.94 -6.18
C VAL A 591 -20.45 11.57 -4.73
N GLY A 592 -20.06 10.31 -4.51
CA GLY A 592 -19.56 9.85 -3.21
C GLY A 592 -20.62 9.65 -2.12
N ILE A 593 -21.91 9.58 -2.48
CA ILE A 593 -23.00 9.27 -1.55
C ILE A 593 -23.96 8.22 -2.15
N PRO A 594 -24.63 7.39 -1.33
CA PRO A 594 -25.49 6.31 -1.80
C PRO A 594 -26.88 6.83 -2.24
N VAL A 595 -26.91 7.81 -3.14
CA VAL A 595 -28.13 8.39 -3.73
C VAL A 595 -27.98 8.34 -5.25
N GLY A 596 -28.91 7.64 -5.91
CA GLY A 596 -28.86 7.45 -7.35
C GLY A 596 -29.11 8.73 -8.16
N PRO A 597 -28.75 8.75 -9.45
CA PRO A 597 -28.90 9.91 -10.32
C PRO A 597 -30.37 10.21 -10.65
N VAL A 598 -30.65 11.48 -10.94
CA VAL A 598 -31.94 11.98 -11.40
C VAL A 598 -31.76 12.68 -12.73
N ASN A 599 -32.69 12.46 -13.65
CA ASN A 599 -32.73 13.17 -14.92
C ASN A 599 -33.66 14.39 -14.82
N THR A 600 -33.25 15.50 -15.42
CA THR A 600 -34.08 16.72 -15.44
C THR A 600 -35.34 16.56 -16.28
N ASP A 601 -36.41 17.24 -15.86
CA ASP A 601 -37.70 17.27 -16.57
C ASP A 601 -37.74 18.25 -17.76
N GLU A 602 -38.91 18.46 -18.37
CA GLU A 602 -39.11 19.36 -19.51
C GLU A 602 -38.74 20.83 -19.22
N ASP A 603 -38.85 21.24 -17.95
CA ASP A 603 -38.49 22.58 -17.46
C ASP A 603 -37.04 22.62 -16.93
N GLY A 604 -36.27 21.54 -17.14
CA GLY A 604 -34.89 21.40 -16.70
C GLY A 604 -34.73 21.18 -15.20
N GLN A 605 -35.81 20.86 -14.48
CA GLN A 605 -35.78 20.78 -13.02
C GLN A 605 -35.35 19.39 -12.52
N PHE A 606 -34.66 19.38 -11.38
CA PHE A 606 -34.33 18.19 -10.61
C PHE A 606 -34.59 18.44 -9.11
N SER A 607 -34.76 17.38 -8.33
CA SER A 607 -34.94 17.47 -6.88
C SER A 607 -34.28 16.31 -6.15
N TYR A 608 -33.60 16.62 -5.05
CA TYR A 608 -33.06 15.67 -4.09
C TYR A 608 -33.55 15.99 -2.68
N THR A 609 -33.73 14.96 -1.86
CA THR A 609 -33.88 15.12 -0.40
C THR A 609 -32.62 14.57 0.25
N LEU A 610 -31.82 15.43 0.85
CA LEU A 610 -30.49 15.09 1.36
C LEU A 610 -30.32 15.54 2.82
N PRO A 611 -29.47 14.87 3.60
CA PRO A 611 -29.18 15.28 4.97
C PRO A 611 -28.68 16.73 5.02
N GLY A 612 -29.29 17.56 5.86
CA GLY A 612 -29.00 18.98 5.92
C GLY A 612 -27.64 19.29 6.57
N SER A 613 -27.22 20.55 6.46
CA SER A 613 -25.93 21.10 6.94
C SER A 613 -24.68 20.48 6.29
N ASN A 614 -24.82 19.93 5.07
CA ASN A 614 -23.71 19.37 4.29
C ASN A 614 -23.67 19.99 2.89
N THR A 615 -22.49 19.98 2.28
CA THR A 615 -22.31 20.30 0.86
C THR A 615 -22.11 19.02 0.09
N TYR A 616 -22.92 18.82 -0.95
CA TYR A 616 -22.87 17.63 -1.80
C TYR A 616 -22.32 17.97 -3.17
N SER A 617 -21.42 17.14 -3.67
CA SER A 617 -20.89 17.23 -5.03
C SER A 617 -21.79 16.50 -6.01
N PHE A 618 -21.94 17.07 -7.20
CA PHE A 618 -22.73 16.51 -8.27
C PHE A 618 -21.96 16.58 -9.58
N GLU A 619 -21.99 15.48 -10.32
CA GLU A 619 -21.64 15.43 -11.73
C GLU A 619 -22.92 15.65 -12.54
N VAL A 620 -22.96 16.69 -13.38
CA VAL A 620 -24.09 16.96 -14.28
C VAL A 620 -23.66 16.78 -15.72
N THR A 621 -24.20 15.75 -16.38
CA THR A 621 -23.87 15.40 -17.76
C THR A 621 -25.05 15.60 -18.69
N PHE A 622 -24.78 16.17 -19.88
CA PHE A 622 -25.74 16.27 -20.97
C PHE A 622 -25.00 16.23 -22.31
N GLN A 623 -25.18 15.13 -23.06
CA GLN A 623 -24.42 14.84 -24.28
C GLN A 623 -22.90 14.81 -23.98
N ASP A 624 -22.08 15.54 -24.75
CA ASP A 624 -20.62 15.59 -24.59
C ASP A 624 -20.16 16.62 -23.53
N MET A 625 -21.10 17.24 -22.80
CA MET A 625 -20.82 18.28 -21.81
C MET A 625 -20.98 17.73 -20.39
N GLN A 626 -20.05 18.12 -19.53
CA GLN A 626 -20.03 17.79 -18.11
C GLN A 626 -19.78 19.05 -17.29
N VAL A 627 -20.48 19.17 -16.17
CA VAL A 627 -20.27 20.20 -15.15
C VAL A 627 -20.25 19.53 -13.80
N ASP A 628 -19.12 19.60 -13.11
CA ASP A 628 -19.02 19.20 -11.71
C ASP A 628 -19.33 20.43 -10.84
N THR A 629 -20.25 20.27 -9.90
CA THR A 629 -20.74 21.35 -9.04
C THR A 629 -20.92 20.84 -7.64
N SER A 630 -21.08 21.74 -6.67
CA SER A 630 -21.40 21.36 -5.30
C SER A 630 -22.40 22.33 -4.69
N PHE A 631 -23.37 21.79 -3.95
CA PHE A 631 -24.45 22.58 -3.38
C PHE A 631 -24.59 22.32 -1.88
N PRO A 632 -24.66 23.37 -1.05
CA PRO A 632 -25.06 23.21 0.33
C PRO A 632 -26.54 22.83 0.40
N VAL A 633 -26.88 21.96 1.33
CA VAL A 633 -28.26 21.62 1.66
C VAL A 633 -28.51 22.03 3.10
N THR A 634 -29.33 23.04 3.32
CA THR A 634 -29.74 23.47 4.66
C THR A 634 -30.91 22.63 5.15
N THR A 635 -30.84 22.24 6.42
CA THR A 635 -31.85 21.46 7.14
C THR A 635 -33.22 22.16 7.16
N ASP A 636 -34.30 21.41 6.93
CA ASP A 636 -35.70 21.87 6.95
C ASP A 636 -36.00 23.01 5.95
N GLU A 637 -35.13 23.22 4.96
CA GLU A 637 -35.27 24.25 3.93
C GLU A 637 -35.27 23.67 2.52
N THR A 638 -35.88 24.39 1.58
CA THR A 638 -35.75 24.13 0.14
C THR A 638 -34.66 25.04 -0.43
N ASN A 639 -33.55 24.43 -0.81
CA ASN A 639 -32.39 25.06 -1.41
C ASN A 639 -32.60 25.08 -2.92
N GLN A 640 -32.77 26.27 -3.49
CA GLN A 640 -32.95 26.44 -4.93
C GLN A 640 -31.59 26.68 -5.59
N VAL A 641 -31.22 25.86 -6.56
CA VAL A 641 -29.91 25.92 -7.23
C VAL A 641 -30.03 25.97 -8.74
N LEU A 642 -29.03 26.55 -9.39
CA LEU A 642 -28.97 26.64 -10.85
C LEU A 642 -27.67 26.04 -11.33
N VAL A 643 -27.76 25.05 -12.20
CA VAL A 643 -26.62 24.48 -12.91
C VAL A 643 -26.63 25.06 -14.32
N ARG A 644 -25.53 25.69 -14.74
CA ARG A 644 -25.45 26.29 -16.08
C ARG A 644 -24.35 25.63 -16.91
N PHE A 645 -24.75 25.05 -18.03
CA PHE A 645 -23.85 24.80 -19.14
C PHE A 645 -23.54 26.14 -19.82
N ASN A 646 -22.32 26.65 -19.63
CA ASN A 646 -21.91 27.91 -20.22
C ASN A 646 -21.57 27.71 -21.72
N THR A 647 -22.14 28.55 -22.58
CA THR A 647 -21.78 28.59 -24.00
C THR A 647 -20.60 29.52 -24.30
N ARG A 648 -20.07 30.25 -23.31
CA ARG A 648 -18.94 31.17 -23.47
C ARG A 648 -17.63 30.55 -23.00
N ARG A 649 -16.64 30.57 -23.89
CA ARG A 649 -15.23 30.26 -23.59
C ARG A 649 -14.59 31.39 -22.76
N SER A 650 -14.17 31.09 -21.53
CA SER A 650 -12.89 31.48 -20.90
C SER A 650 -12.26 32.85 -21.20
N GLN A 651 -12.31 33.85 -20.31
CA GLN A 651 -11.51 35.07 -20.41
C GLN A 651 -11.09 35.62 -19.03
N ASN A 652 -9.79 35.52 -18.71
CA ASN A 652 -9.18 36.01 -17.46
C ASN A 652 -9.03 37.55 -17.37
N VAL A 653 -8.87 38.06 -16.14
CA VAL A 653 -8.59 39.50 -15.87
C VAL A 653 -7.10 39.80 -16.00
N GLY A 654 -6.77 40.89 -16.70
CA GLY A 654 -5.39 41.34 -16.90
C GLY A 654 -4.84 41.03 -18.31
N PRO A 655 -3.51 41.07 -18.53
CA PRO A 655 -2.48 41.29 -17.51
C PRO A 655 -2.36 42.76 -17.09
N ASP A 656 -1.79 43.02 -15.90
CA ASP A 656 -1.34 44.36 -15.51
C ASP A 656 -0.02 44.76 -16.21
N SER A 657 0.53 45.94 -15.88
CA SER A 657 1.76 46.47 -16.49
C SER A 657 3.04 45.73 -16.09
N TYR A 658 3.03 44.93 -15.02
CA TYR A 658 4.14 44.07 -14.62
C TYR A 658 4.05 42.68 -15.27
N GLY A 659 2.82 42.15 -15.42
CA GLY A 659 2.53 40.90 -16.11
C GLY A 659 1.60 39.95 -15.37
N TYR A 660 1.09 40.30 -14.17
CA TYR A 660 0.13 39.46 -13.46
C TYR A 660 -1.20 39.39 -14.21
N ARG A 661 -1.84 38.22 -14.18
CA ARG A 661 -3.26 37.99 -14.53
C ARG A 661 -3.99 37.39 -13.33
N ALA A 662 -5.30 37.53 -13.31
CA ALA A 662 -6.18 36.86 -12.37
C ALA A 662 -7.11 35.89 -13.12
N PHE A 663 -7.05 34.63 -12.72
CA PHE A 663 -7.83 33.53 -13.30
C PHE A 663 -8.92 33.11 -12.33
N ASP A 664 -10.11 32.82 -12.87
CA ASP A 664 -11.21 32.20 -12.14
C ASP A 664 -11.52 30.79 -12.68
N ARG A 665 -12.40 30.06 -11.96
CA ARG A 665 -12.71 28.65 -12.24
C ARG A 665 -13.30 28.38 -13.64
N TYR A 666 -13.70 29.42 -14.38
CA TYR A 666 -14.27 29.31 -15.72
C TYR A 666 -13.27 29.65 -16.84
N ASP A 667 -12.04 29.99 -16.50
CA ASP A 667 -10.99 30.34 -17.46
C ASP A 667 -10.21 29.12 -17.99
N ASN A 668 -10.30 28.89 -19.30
CA ASN A 668 -9.41 28.01 -20.06
C ASN A 668 -7.98 28.54 -19.98
N GLY A 669 -7.18 27.93 -19.10
CA GLY A 669 -5.76 28.18 -18.99
C GLY A 669 -5.21 27.64 -17.67
N LEU A 670 -5.61 28.30 -16.58
CA LEU A 670 -5.21 27.97 -15.20
C LEU A 670 -6.42 28.05 -14.27
N PRO A 671 -7.49 27.25 -14.48
CA PRO A 671 -8.66 27.33 -13.63
C PRO A 671 -8.26 26.98 -12.19
N PRO A 672 -8.38 27.90 -11.22
CA PRO A 672 -8.11 27.62 -9.83
C PRO A 672 -9.16 26.66 -9.26
N THR A 673 -8.71 25.72 -8.43
CA THR A 673 -9.59 24.82 -7.69
C THR A 673 -9.95 25.40 -6.32
N TYR A 674 -11.20 25.26 -5.90
CA TYR A 674 -11.62 25.64 -4.56
C TYR A 674 -11.12 24.64 -3.53
N ASN A 675 -10.27 25.08 -2.61
CA ASN A 675 -9.75 24.26 -1.52
C ASN A 675 -9.56 25.13 -0.26
N TRP A 676 -10.45 24.97 0.72
CA TRP A 676 -10.35 25.65 2.01
C TRP A 676 -9.36 24.92 2.92
N ALA A 677 -8.30 25.60 3.34
CA ALA A 677 -7.26 24.98 4.13
C ALA A 677 -7.64 24.82 5.61
N ASP A 678 -7.23 23.71 6.21
CA ASP A 678 -7.39 23.46 7.65
C ASP A 678 -6.35 24.26 8.44
N MET A 679 -6.80 25.23 9.23
CA MET A 679 -5.96 26.09 10.06
C MET A 679 -5.62 25.48 11.43
N THR A 680 -6.00 24.22 11.71
CA THR A 680 -5.64 23.52 12.96
C THR A 680 -4.11 23.53 13.16
N GLY A 681 -3.66 24.02 14.31
CA GLY A 681 -2.25 24.16 14.66
C GLY A 681 -1.56 25.41 14.08
N GLY A 682 -2.30 26.32 13.44
CA GLY A 682 -1.81 27.63 13.01
C GLY A 682 -1.60 28.62 14.15
N THR A 683 -0.92 29.72 13.84
CA THR A 683 -0.65 30.82 14.78
C THR A 683 -1.75 31.87 14.67
N VAL A 684 -2.46 32.13 15.77
CA VAL A 684 -3.42 33.23 15.90
C VAL A 684 -2.66 34.51 16.24
N HIS A 685 -2.98 35.62 15.55
CA HIS A 685 -2.32 36.91 15.75
C HIS A 685 -3.20 37.88 16.52
N ASP A 686 -2.63 38.47 17.58
CA ASP A 686 -3.26 39.52 18.37
C ASP A 686 -2.87 40.90 17.82
N PHE A 687 -3.86 41.75 17.54
CA PHE A 687 -3.65 43.11 17.04
C PHE A 687 -3.65 44.12 18.19
N PRO A 688 -2.73 45.10 18.21
CA PRO A 688 -2.77 46.17 19.21
C PRO A 688 -4.05 47.00 19.08
N ASP A 689 -4.61 47.46 20.21
CA ASP A 689 -5.80 48.34 20.26
C ASP A 689 -5.46 49.77 19.82
N ILE A 690 -5.14 49.91 18.53
CA ILE A 690 -4.89 51.15 17.80
C ILE A 690 -5.69 51.08 16.49
N PHE A 691 -6.12 52.22 15.95
CA PHE A 691 -6.82 52.23 14.66
C PHE A 691 -5.91 51.72 13.53
N ASP A 692 -6.47 50.86 12.68
CA ASP A 692 -5.80 50.27 11.51
C ASP A 692 -4.57 49.44 11.91
N ALA A 693 -4.73 48.60 12.93
CA ALA A 693 -3.64 47.83 13.51
C ALA A 693 -3.03 46.82 12.53
N SER A 694 -1.71 46.69 12.60
CA SER A 694 -0.94 45.72 11.83
C SER A 694 -0.08 44.84 12.73
N VAL A 695 0.15 43.60 12.31
CA VAL A 695 1.14 42.69 12.88
C VAL A 695 2.20 42.36 11.85
N PHE A 696 3.43 42.22 12.33
CA PHE A 696 4.56 41.82 11.52
C PHE A 696 4.77 40.31 11.65
N VAL A 697 4.80 39.60 10.53
CA VAL A 697 4.98 38.14 10.50
C VAL A 697 6.18 37.80 9.64
N GLU A 698 7.12 37.05 10.21
CA GLU A 698 8.22 36.47 9.46
C GLU A 698 7.68 35.37 8.55
N MET A 699 8.09 35.39 7.28
CA MET A 699 7.69 34.39 6.32
C MET A 699 8.55 33.13 6.48
N PRO A 700 7.96 31.92 6.35
CA PRO A 700 8.72 30.66 6.43
C PRO A 700 9.63 30.42 5.20
N PHE A 701 9.46 31.23 4.15
CA PHE A 701 10.28 31.26 2.94
C PHE A 701 10.29 32.69 2.37
N THR A 702 11.23 33.02 1.47
CA THR A 702 11.25 34.35 0.85
C THR A 702 10.06 34.55 -0.10
N PHE A 703 9.19 35.50 0.22
CA PHE A 703 8.09 35.93 -0.64
C PHE A 703 8.62 36.85 -1.75
N VAL A 704 8.59 36.38 -3.00
CA VAL A 704 8.97 37.20 -4.16
C VAL A 704 7.71 37.79 -4.79
N TYR A 705 7.60 39.11 -4.84
CA TYR A 705 6.38 39.79 -5.26
C TYR A 705 6.68 41.08 -6.03
N TYR A 706 6.12 41.19 -7.25
CA TYR A 706 6.47 42.23 -8.24
C TYR A 706 7.99 42.41 -8.41
N GLY A 707 8.71 41.29 -8.40
CA GLY A 707 10.16 41.21 -8.60
C GLY A 707 11.00 41.65 -7.41
N GLN A 708 10.36 41.93 -6.26
CA GLN A 708 11.03 42.30 -5.01
C GLN A 708 10.96 41.12 -4.02
N ARG A 709 11.95 41.02 -3.13
CA ARG A 709 12.08 39.91 -2.17
C ARG A 709 11.74 40.39 -0.77
N PHE A 710 10.90 39.64 -0.08
CA PHE A 710 10.43 39.94 1.27
C PHE A 710 10.54 38.68 2.13
N ASP A 711 11.20 38.78 3.28
CA ASP A 711 11.28 37.69 4.26
C ASP A 711 10.24 37.87 5.38
N SER A 712 9.36 38.85 5.22
CA SER A 712 8.28 39.16 6.13
C SER A 712 7.11 39.79 5.39
N ILE A 713 5.97 39.81 6.07
CA ILE A 713 4.77 40.51 5.64
C ILE A 713 4.20 41.31 6.79
N THR A 714 3.45 42.35 6.44
CA THR A 714 2.61 43.09 7.37
C THR A 714 1.17 42.69 7.12
N ILE A 715 0.51 42.12 8.12
CA ILE A 715 -0.91 41.76 8.06
C ILE A 715 -1.68 42.84 8.80
N ASN A 716 -2.72 43.41 8.18
CA ASN A 716 -3.53 44.45 8.79
C ASN A 716 -4.96 43.97 9.03
N GLU A 717 -5.57 44.41 10.13
CA GLU A 717 -6.94 44.02 10.49
C GLU A 717 -7.97 44.33 9.39
N ASN A 718 -7.73 45.35 8.57
CA ASN A 718 -8.60 45.81 7.49
C ASN A 718 -8.62 44.91 6.22
N GLY A 719 -8.15 43.67 6.30
CA GLY A 719 -8.28 42.69 5.22
C GLY A 719 -7.28 42.85 4.07
N TRP A 720 -6.18 43.56 4.33
CA TRP A 720 -5.05 43.69 3.41
C TRP A 720 -3.74 43.18 4.05
N VAL A 721 -2.86 42.68 3.20
CA VAL A 721 -1.49 42.27 3.57
C VAL A 721 -0.52 43.05 2.71
N ALA A 722 0.58 43.55 3.28
CA ALA A 722 1.67 44.16 2.54
C ALA A 722 2.90 43.25 2.55
N ALA A 723 3.60 43.17 1.42
CA ALA A 723 4.88 42.51 1.33
C ALA A 723 5.95 43.34 2.07
N GLY A 724 6.60 42.77 3.08
CA GLY A 724 7.55 43.46 3.95
C GLY A 724 6.90 44.29 5.06
N GLU A 725 7.69 45.18 5.65
CA GLU A 725 7.25 46.12 6.69
C GLU A 725 6.58 47.35 6.04
N ASP A 726 5.28 47.55 6.29
CA ASP A 726 4.60 48.81 5.96
C ASP A 726 4.81 49.82 7.10
N PRO A 727 5.38 51.01 6.85
CA PRO A 727 5.70 51.99 7.90
C PRO A 727 4.48 52.75 8.45
N ASP A 728 3.29 52.15 8.39
CA ASP A 728 1.99 52.68 8.82
C ASP A 728 1.66 54.06 8.21
N ARG A 729 1.26 54.03 6.94
CA ARG A 729 0.94 55.23 6.15
C ARG A 729 -0.52 55.68 6.25
N ARG A 730 -1.31 55.38 7.29
CA ARG A 730 -2.77 55.72 7.31
C ARG A 730 -3.45 55.40 5.97
N ASN A 731 -3.29 54.15 5.54
CA ASN A 731 -3.77 53.64 4.26
C ASN A 731 -5.30 53.71 4.23
N ALA A 732 -5.90 54.09 3.09
CA ALA A 732 -7.35 54.17 2.93
C ALA A 732 -7.80 53.45 1.66
N ASN A 733 -8.87 52.65 1.78
CA ASN A 733 -9.47 51.88 0.70
C ASN A 733 -9.57 52.70 -0.60
N THR A 734 -8.88 52.25 -1.64
CA THR A 734 -8.75 52.95 -2.93
C THR A 734 -8.73 51.96 -4.09
N ILE A 735 -8.89 52.48 -5.30
CA ILE A 735 -8.78 51.70 -6.54
C ILE A 735 -7.37 51.12 -6.69
N ILE A 736 -7.24 49.91 -7.23
CA ILE A 736 -5.94 49.35 -7.64
C ILE A 736 -5.70 49.60 -9.14
N PRO A 737 -4.50 50.08 -9.57
CA PRO A 737 -3.41 50.58 -8.72
C PRO A 737 -3.63 52.05 -8.29
N HIS A 738 -3.16 52.43 -7.10
CA HIS A 738 -3.17 53.79 -6.57
C HIS A 738 -2.12 54.02 -5.44
N PRO A 739 -1.41 55.16 -5.42
CA PRO A 739 -0.32 55.46 -4.48
C PRO A 739 -0.73 55.83 -3.05
N ALA A 740 -1.93 55.43 -2.62
CA ALA A 740 -2.46 55.71 -1.28
C ALA A 740 -2.81 54.43 -0.51
N GLY A 741 -2.50 53.27 -1.10
CA GLY A 741 -2.57 51.99 -0.43
C GLY A 741 -1.24 51.55 0.17
N PRO A 742 -1.26 50.42 0.90
CA PRO A 742 -0.06 49.77 1.40
C PRO A 742 0.90 49.42 0.26
N SER A 743 2.19 49.57 0.50
CA SER A 743 3.19 49.18 -0.49
C SER A 743 3.21 47.65 -0.64
N GLY A 744 2.98 47.15 -1.85
CA GLY A 744 3.05 45.71 -2.13
C GLY A 744 1.84 44.95 -1.60
N MET A 745 0.65 45.50 -1.85
CA MET A 745 -0.60 45.06 -1.24
C MET A 745 -1.20 43.81 -1.90
N LEU A 746 -1.57 42.85 -1.05
CA LEU A 746 -2.53 41.79 -1.30
C LEU A 746 -3.86 42.16 -0.63
N ALA A 747 -4.81 42.63 -1.43
CA ALA A 747 -6.15 42.97 -0.95
C ALA A 747 -7.08 41.78 -1.15
N LEU A 748 -7.14 40.90 -0.15
CA LEU A 748 -8.16 39.83 -0.09
C LEU A 748 -9.54 40.46 0.00
N PHE A 749 -9.69 41.43 0.90
CA PHE A 749 -10.85 42.29 0.96
C PHE A 749 -10.51 43.54 1.76
N TRP A 750 -9.99 44.56 1.10
CA TRP A 750 -9.53 45.77 1.77
C TRP A 750 -10.66 46.78 1.97
N ASP A 751 -11.07 46.96 3.22
CA ASP A 751 -11.93 48.06 3.68
C ASP A 751 -11.77 48.23 5.21
N GLN A 752 -12.66 48.96 5.89
CA GLN A 752 -12.64 49.11 7.35
C GLN A 752 -13.13 47.85 8.08
N LEU A 753 -12.38 46.75 8.11
CA LEU A 753 -12.80 45.55 8.83
C LEU A 753 -12.59 45.68 10.34
N GLU A 754 -13.50 45.11 11.13
CA GLU A 754 -13.45 45.14 12.60
C GLU A 754 -13.52 43.71 13.18
N PHE A 755 -12.84 43.50 14.31
CA PHE A 755 -13.00 42.29 15.13
C PHE A 755 -14.34 42.33 15.87
N GLY A 756 -15.18 41.32 15.67
CA GLY A 756 -16.44 41.16 16.40
C GLY A 756 -16.24 40.44 17.74
N THR A 757 -17.07 40.78 18.73
CA THR A 757 -17.02 40.17 20.09
C THR A 757 -18.18 39.22 20.39
N ALA A 758 -19.17 39.08 19.51
CA ALA A 758 -20.27 38.11 19.62
C ALA A 758 -21.10 38.01 18.33
N PRO A 759 -21.71 36.85 18.01
CA PRO A 759 -21.65 35.55 18.69
C PRO A 759 -20.52 34.62 18.19
N VAL A 760 -19.75 35.01 17.16
CA VAL A 760 -18.64 34.23 16.61
C VAL A 760 -17.36 35.06 16.73
N PRO A 761 -16.29 34.56 17.38
CA PRO A 761 -15.05 35.31 17.51
C PRO A 761 -14.40 35.50 16.13
N SER A 762 -14.02 36.73 15.81
CA SER A 762 -13.17 37.03 14.65
C SER A 762 -11.72 36.71 15.00
N GLN A 763 -10.98 36.13 14.06
CA GLN A 763 -9.55 35.89 14.23
C GLN A 763 -8.79 35.99 12.91
N VAL A 764 -7.52 36.35 13.02
CA VAL A 764 -6.58 36.32 11.88
C VAL A 764 -5.47 35.34 12.23
N MET A 765 -5.25 34.37 11.36
CA MET A 765 -4.32 33.26 11.60
C MET A 765 -3.34 33.10 10.45
N THR A 766 -2.17 32.55 10.76
CA THR A 766 -1.22 32.10 9.74
C THR A 766 -0.82 30.65 9.96
N LYS A 767 -0.64 29.89 8.87
CA LYS A 767 -0.11 28.52 8.92
C LYS A 767 0.79 28.26 7.73
N TYR A 768 1.90 27.56 7.97
CA TYR A 768 2.74 27.04 6.90
C TYR A 768 2.53 25.53 6.77
N ASP A 769 2.23 25.08 5.54
CA ASP A 769 2.28 23.67 5.17
C ASP A 769 3.59 23.40 4.40
N PRO A 770 4.60 22.80 5.05
CA PRO A 770 5.90 22.54 4.41
C PRO A 770 5.83 21.43 3.36
N ALA A 771 4.89 20.49 3.44
CA ALA A 771 4.77 19.39 2.49
C ALA A 771 4.29 19.89 1.12
N ASN A 772 3.37 20.86 1.14
CA ASN A 772 2.82 21.48 -0.08
C ASN A 772 3.46 22.84 -0.41
N GLY A 773 4.34 23.38 0.44
CA GLY A 773 4.99 24.67 0.22
C GLY A 773 4.01 25.83 0.13
N VAL A 774 3.03 25.90 1.03
CA VAL A 774 2.00 26.95 1.02
C VAL A 774 1.97 27.64 2.37
N PHE A 775 2.12 28.96 2.36
CA PHE A 775 1.87 29.80 3.52
C PHE A 775 0.49 30.44 3.40
N ILE A 776 -0.33 30.25 4.43
CA ILE A 776 -1.75 30.54 4.42
C ILE A 776 -2.02 31.60 5.47
N ILE A 777 -2.71 32.67 5.05
CA ILE A 777 -3.21 33.74 5.92
C ILE A 777 -4.72 33.65 5.88
N GLU A 778 -5.35 33.39 7.02
CA GLU A 778 -6.81 33.33 7.13
C GLU A 778 -7.32 34.56 7.88
N TYR A 779 -8.29 35.25 7.27
CA TYR A 779 -9.19 36.16 7.97
C TYR A 779 -10.49 35.39 8.22
N GLU A 780 -10.79 35.09 9.47
CA GLU A 780 -11.96 34.31 9.85
C GLU A 780 -12.99 35.21 10.55
N ASN A 781 -14.21 35.23 10.02
CA ASN A 781 -15.37 35.93 10.58
C ASN A 781 -15.12 37.43 10.85
N MET A 782 -14.44 38.16 9.96
CA MET A 782 -14.25 39.61 10.06
C MET A 782 -15.53 40.37 9.71
N TYR A 783 -15.73 41.58 10.26
CA TYR A 783 -16.97 42.36 10.10
C TYR A 783 -16.79 43.69 9.35
N PHE A 784 -17.81 44.13 8.62
CA PHE A 784 -17.92 45.54 8.20
C PHE A 784 -18.58 46.42 9.27
N PRO A 785 -18.24 47.72 9.39
CA PRO A 785 -18.85 48.63 10.33
C PRO A 785 -20.22 49.11 9.79
N PRO A 786 -21.28 49.14 10.61
CA PRO A 786 -21.33 48.64 11.97
C PRO A 786 -21.36 47.10 12.00
N ALA A 787 -20.57 46.48 12.89
CA ALA A 787 -20.54 45.03 13.04
C ALA A 787 -21.94 44.47 13.36
N THR A 788 -22.50 43.69 12.42
CA THR A 788 -23.78 42.99 12.55
C THR A 788 -23.64 41.55 12.05
N GLU A 789 -24.53 40.65 12.47
CA GLU A 789 -24.47 39.21 12.14
C GLU A 789 -24.53 38.90 10.62
N ASN A 790 -24.96 39.86 9.80
CA ASN A 790 -25.20 39.71 8.36
C ASN A 790 -24.20 40.49 7.47
N ASN A 791 -23.05 40.88 8.02
CA ASN A 791 -21.99 41.61 7.31
C ASN A 791 -20.60 41.00 7.61
N ARG A 792 -20.48 39.67 7.49
CA ARG A 792 -19.23 38.95 7.74
C ARG A 792 -18.49 38.55 6.47
N ILE A 793 -17.18 38.41 6.59
CA ILE A 793 -16.31 37.87 5.56
C ILE A 793 -15.27 36.93 6.16
N SER A 794 -15.05 35.81 5.49
CA SER A 794 -13.90 34.93 5.72
C SER A 794 -13.25 34.58 4.40
N GLY A 795 -11.93 34.67 4.39
CA GLY A 795 -11.16 34.28 3.22
C GLY A 795 -9.72 33.93 3.60
N GLN A 796 -9.09 33.18 2.72
CA GLN A 796 -7.70 32.78 2.85
C GLN A 796 -6.87 33.37 1.70
N ILE A 797 -5.67 33.84 2.02
CA ILE A 797 -4.60 34.14 1.07
C ILE A 797 -3.61 32.99 1.13
N HIS A 798 -3.45 32.27 0.03
CA HIS A 798 -2.44 31.23 -0.13
C HIS A 798 -1.28 31.81 -0.92
N ILE A 799 -0.10 31.86 -0.30
CA ILE A 799 1.16 32.26 -0.93
C ILE A 799 1.96 30.98 -1.19
N PHE A 800 2.24 30.71 -2.46
CA PHE A 800 2.95 29.50 -2.87
C PHE A 800 4.46 29.72 -2.88
N ASP A 801 5.17 28.88 -2.13
CA ASP A 801 6.63 28.87 -2.05
C ASP A 801 7.22 28.60 -3.44
N GLN A 802 8.11 29.49 -3.90
CA GLN A 802 8.76 29.34 -5.20
C GLN A 802 9.71 28.13 -5.26
N GLU A 803 10.19 27.63 -4.12
CA GLU A 803 10.99 26.39 -4.10
C GLU A 803 10.16 25.17 -4.48
N VAL A 804 8.84 25.19 -4.26
CA VAL A 804 7.90 24.11 -4.63
C VAL A 804 7.18 24.46 -5.95
N TRP A 805 6.73 25.71 -6.08
CA TRP A 805 5.82 26.21 -7.10
C TRP A 805 6.41 27.38 -7.92
N PRO A 806 7.45 27.15 -8.72
CA PRO A 806 8.16 28.23 -9.40
C PRO A 806 7.28 28.86 -10.48
N THR A 807 7.51 30.14 -10.73
CA THR A 807 6.94 30.86 -11.86
C THR A 807 8.04 31.34 -12.81
N PRO A 808 7.70 31.64 -14.09
CA PRO A 808 8.67 32.15 -15.05
C PRO A 808 9.36 33.46 -14.62
N THR A 809 8.68 34.30 -13.82
CA THR A 809 9.25 35.56 -13.32
C THR A 809 9.95 35.39 -11.98
N GLY A 810 9.82 34.22 -11.33
CA GLY A 810 10.30 33.96 -9.98
C GLY A 810 9.42 34.58 -8.89
N ASP A 811 8.30 35.19 -9.26
CA ASP A 811 7.31 35.73 -8.33
C ASP A 811 6.42 34.62 -7.78
N CYS A 812 6.05 34.73 -6.50
CA CYS A 812 5.06 33.88 -5.85
C CYS A 812 3.69 33.97 -6.55
N GLU A 813 3.09 32.82 -6.82
CA GLU A 813 1.65 32.78 -7.11
C GLU A 813 0.88 33.04 -5.81
N ILE A 814 -0.23 33.75 -5.95
CA ILE A 814 -1.10 34.12 -4.83
C ILE A 814 -2.51 33.66 -5.19
N MET A 815 -3.15 32.91 -4.30
CA MET A 815 -4.53 32.48 -4.49
C MET A 815 -5.41 32.99 -3.36
N TYR A 816 -6.54 33.59 -3.74
CA TYR A 816 -7.60 33.95 -2.81
C TYR A 816 -8.68 32.89 -2.84
N VAL A 817 -9.10 32.45 -1.65
CA VAL A 817 -10.18 31.48 -1.45
C VAL A 817 -11.21 32.10 -0.53
N TYR A 818 -12.48 32.18 -0.96
CA TYR A 818 -13.55 32.83 -0.20
C TYR A 818 -14.52 31.82 0.42
N GLY A 819 -14.66 31.87 1.75
CA GLY A 819 -15.49 30.95 2.52
C GLY A 819 -16.90 31.47 2.63
N ASN A 820 -17.11 32.48 3.48
CA ASN A 820 -18.35 33.25 3.53
C ASN A 820 -18.10 34.70 3.10
N ILE A 821 -19.05 35.27 2.36
CA ILE A 821 -19.10 36.69 2.03
C ILE A 821 -20.55 37.15 2.07
N ASP A 822 -20.88 37.98 3.06
CA ASP A 822 -22.20 38.61 3.17
C ASP A 822 -22.28 39.90 2.32
N VAL A 823 -23.31 40.74 2.54
CA VAL A 823 -23.62 41.92 1.70
C VAL A 823 -22.43 42.88 1.62
N VAL A 824 -21.85 42.98 0.42
CA VAL A 824 -20.75 43.88 0.09
C VAL A 824 -21.26 45.29 -0.19
N ASN A 825 -20.94 46.24 0.68
CA ASN A 825 -21.29 47.66 0.49
C ASN A 825 -20.14 48.50 -0.08
N SER A 826 -18.90 48.07 0.15
CA SER A 826 -17.66 48.72 -0.25
C SER A 826 -16.49 47.73 0.00
N GLY A 827 -15.36 47.92 -0.68
CA GLY A 827 -14.17 47.09 -0.53
C GLY A 827 -13.36 46.91 -1.80
N THR A 828 -12.07 46.62 -1.65
CA THR A 828 -11.14 46.41 -2.76
C THR A 828 -10.63 44.98 -2.76
N VAL A 829 -10.70 44.32 -3.92
CA VAL A 829 -10.12 42.99 -4.16
C VAL A 829 -9.11 43.09 -5.30
N GLY A 830 -7.90 42.65 -5.04
CA GLY A 830 -6.84 42.67 -6.04
C GLY A 830 -5.44 42.53 -5.45
N ILE A 831 -4.46 42.79 -6.32
CA ILE A 831 -3.04 42.81 -5.98
C ILE A 831 -2.38 44.08 -6.55
N GLU A 832 -1.40 44.64 -5.86
CA GLU A 832 -0.73 45.88 -6.23
C GLU A 832 0.78 45.84 -5.97
N SER A 833 1.56 46.41 -6.89
CA SER A 833 3.01 46.45 -6.79
C SER A 833 3.51 47.29 -5.61
N PRO A 834 4.72 47.01 -5.07
CA PRO A 834 5.36 47.89 -4.07
C PRO A 834 5.61 49.32 -4.56
N SER A 835 5.66 49.52 -5.89
CA SER A 835 5.74 50.85 -6.49
C SER A 835 4.39 51.58 -6.58
N GLU A 836 3.27 50.90 -6.35
CA GLU A 836 1.90 51.42 -6.43
C GLU A 836 1.52 51.94 -7.84
N LEU A 837 2.24 51.47 -8.87
CA LEU A 837 2.06 51.88 -10.28
C LEU A 837 1.51 50.74 -11.17
N ALA A 838 1.45 49.52 -10.66
CA ALA A 838 0.95 48.34 -11.35
C ALA A 838 0.06 47.55 -10.40
N GLY A 839 -1.01 46.95 -10.92
CA GLY A 839 -1.93 46.17 -10.10
C GLY A 839 -3.10 45.61 -10.88
N LEU A 840 -3.68 44.53 -10.36
CA LEU A 840 -4.90 43.93 -10.88
C LEU A 840 -6.06 44.19 -9.94
N ARG A 841 -7.04 44.93 -10.44
CA ARG A 841 -8.31 45.15 -9.75
C ARG A 841 -9.36 44.14 -10.21
N ILE A 842 -9.86 43.38 -9.26
CA ILE A 842 -11.04 42.52 -9.43
C ILE A 842 -12.29 43.29 -9.03
N LEU A 843 -12.25 43.92 -7.84
CA LEU A 843 -13.34 44.70 -7.27
C LEU A 843 -12.78 46.02 -6.72
N TYR A 844 -13.51 47.11 -6.93
CA TYR A 844 -13.35 48.36 -6.16
C TYR A 844 -14.73 48.89 -5.77
N ASN A 845 -14.94 49.06 -4.47
CA ASN A 845 -16.25 49.23 -3.86
C ASN A 845 -17.21 48.13 -4.31
N THR A 846 -18.23 48.48 -5.11
CA THR A 846 -19.20 47.53 -5.65
C THR A 846 -19.01 47.28 -7.16
N THR A 847 -17.94 47.82 -7.76
CA THR A 847 -17.71 47.74 -9.20
C THR A 847 -16.74 46.61 -9.52
N LEU A 848 -17.26 45.53 -10.11
CA LEU A 848 -16.47 44.42 -10.65
C LEU A 848 -15.79 44.84 -11.95
N ASN A 849 -14.64 44.22 -12.23
CA ASN A 849 -14.01 44.28 -13.53
C ASN A 849 -14.86 43.54 -14.58
N ASP A 850 -14.96 44.07 -15.80
CA ASP A 850 -15.80 43.51 -16.88
C ASP A 850 -15.43 42.06 -17.27
N SER A 851 -14.20 41.64 -16.96
CA SER A 851 -13.69 40.28 -17.19
C SER A 851 -13.64 39.42 -15.93
N ALA A 852 -14.08 39.92 -14.77
CA ALA A 852 -14.04 39.18 -13.51
C ALA A 852 -15.33 38.38 -13.26
N PHE A 853 -15.18 37.19 -12.70
CA PHE A 853 -16.27 36.49 -12.01
C PHE A 853 -16.66 37.22 -10.71
N ALA A 854 -17.90 37.00 -10.24
CA ALA A 854 -18.40 37.59 -9.01
C ALA A 854 -17.66 37.04 -7.78
N ILE A 855 -17.38 37.90 -6.79
CA ILE A 855 -16.85 37.45 -5.50
C ILE A 855 -18.03 36.95 -4.66
N GLU A 856 -18.13 35.63 -4.52
CA GLU A 856 -19.17 34.94 -3.77
C GLU A 856 -18.55 33.83 -2.91
N ALA A 857 -19.34 33.26 -2.00
CA ALA A 857 -18.92 32.09 -1.22
C ALA A 857 -18.54 30.94 -2.17
N GLY A 858 -17.39 30.31 -1.97
CA GLY A 858 -16.88 29.29 -2.88
C GLY A 858 -16.10 29.81 -4.09
N ALA A 859 -15.88 31.13 -4.20
CA ALA A 859 -15.07 31.71 -5.27
C ALA A 859 -13.56 31.50 -5.02
N THR A 860 -12.81 31.30 -6.10
CA THR A 860 -11.34 31.28 -6.11
C THR A 860 -10.77 32.18 -7.19
N ILE A 861 -9.67 32.85 -6.85
CA ILE A 861 -8.94 33.70 -7.78
C ILE A 861 -7.46 33.40 -7.65
N LEU A 862 -6.85 32.95 -8.75
CA LEU A 862 -5.40 32.77 -8.85
C LEU A 862 -4.78 33.99 -9.51
N PHE A 863 -3.90 34.69 -8.79
CA PHE A 863 -3.03 35.71 -9.34
C PHE A 863 -1.69 35.10 -9.72
N SER A 864 -1.35 35.18 -11.00
CA SER A 864 -0.11 34.64 -11.51
C SER A 864 0.42 35.44 -12.70
N THR A 865 1.73 35.60 -12.79
CA THR A 865 2.42 36.11 -13.99
C THR A 865 2.46 35.07 -15.11
N ARG A 866 2.07 33.82 -14.81
CA ARG A 866 2.02 32.71 -15.75
C ARG A 866 0.72 32.75 -16.56
N THR A 867 0.82 32.42 -17.84
CA THR A 867 -0.32 32.46 -18.79
C THR A 867 -0.74 31.07 -19.30
N SER A 868 -0.06 30.02 -18.87
CA SER A 868 -0.26 28.63 -19.29
C SER A 868 -0.01 27.65 -18.14
N ALA A 869 -0.46 26.40 -18.29
CA ALA A 869 -0.06 25.32 -17.37
C ALA A 869 1.46 25.32 -17.14
N ARG A 870 1.88 24.91 -15.93
CA ARG A 870 3.30 24.92 -15.57
C ARG A 870 3.94 23.95 -16.54
N THR A 871 4.88 24.46 -17.29
CA THR A 871 5.67 23.61 -18.15
C THR A 871 6.80 23.09 -17.33
N THR A 872 7.20 21.88 -17.66
CA THR A 872 8.29 21.22 -16.97
C THR A 872 9.53 21.32 -17.83
N GLY A 873 10.67 21.28 -17.18
CA GLY A 873 11.96 21.08 -17.82
C GLY A 873 12.72 20.06 -17.00
N ASN A 874 13.96 19.86 -17.41
CA ASN A 874 14.87 18.98 -16.72
C ASN A 874 15.98 19.85 -16.09
N MET A 875 16.52 19.43 -14.96
CA MET A 875 17.80 19.91 -14.47
C MET A 875 18.73 18.72 -14.41
N SER A 876 19.93 18.81 -14.92
CA SER A 876 20.98 17.83 -14.64
C SER A 876 22.20 18.55 -14.09
N GLY A 877 23.25 17.79 -13.82
CA GLY A 877 24.53 18.32 -13.36
C GLY A 877 25.26 17.24 -12.62
N THR A 878 26.40 17.58 -12.04
CA THR A 878 27.30 16.64 -11.39
C THR A 878 27.53 17.05 -9.95
N ILE A 879 27.28 16.12 -9.03
CA ILE A 879 27.75 16.19 -7.65
C ILE A 879 29.17 15.65 -7.58
N THR A 880 30.14 16.50 -7.28
CA THR A 880 31.51 16.07 -7.02
C THR A 880 31.70 15.86 -5.52
N ALA A 881 31.91 14.61 -5.11
CA ALA A 881 32.16 14.24 -3.72
C ALA A 881 33.68 14.22 -3.42
N HIS A 882 34.09 14.74 -2.25
CA HIS A 882 35.48 14.81 -1.81
C HIS A 882 35.70 14.10 -0.45
N PRO A 883 36.50 12.99 -0.38
CA PRO A 883 37.10 12.25 -1.50
C PRO A 883 36.06 11.55 -2.39
N VAL A 884 36.46 11.22 -3.62
CA VAL A 884 35.59 10.69 -4.69
C VAL A 884 34.97 9.35 -4.30
N LEU A 885 33.64 9.25 -4.39
CA LEU A 885 32.86 8.04 -4.13
C LEU A 885 33.23 6.90 -5.09
N GLY A 886 33.40 5.70 -4.54
CA GLY A 886 33.35 4.45 -5.31
C GLY A 886 31.90 4.02 -5.49
N ALA A 887 31.30 4.35 -6.64
CA ALA A 887 29.97 3.96 -7.12
C ALA A 887 28.76 4.14 -6.16
N ALA A 888 27.90 5.10 -6.55
CA ALA A 888 26.56 5.44 -6.07
C ALA A 888 26.47 6.43 -4.90
N VAL A 889 25.80 7.56 -5.17
CA VAL A 889 25.41 8.62 -4.22
C VAL A 889 23.92 8.39 -3.90
N PRO A 890 23.50 8.09 -2.66
CA PRO A 890 22.08 7.86 -2.38
C PRO A 890 21.28 9.16 -2.31
N ASN A 891 20.08 9.15 -2.93
CA ASN A 891 18.84 9.94 -2.70
C ASN A 891 18.83 11.14 -1.75
N GLY A 892 19.80 12.05 -1.75
CA GLY A 892 19.64 13.32 -1.04
C GLY A 892 20.01 14.56 -1.83
N VAL A 893 20.28 14.42 -3.13
CA VAL A 893 20.15 15.53 -4.07
C VAL A 893 18.68 15.79 -4.32
N ARG A 894 18.19 16.98 -4.03
CA ARG A 894 16.79 17.38 -4.13
C ARG A 894 16.63 18.79 -4.65
N LEU A 895 15.45 19.09 -5.14
CA LEU A 895 15.08 20.39 -5.66
C LEU A 895 13.64 20.67 -5.21
N GLY A 896 13.50 21.56 -4.22
CA GLY A 896 12.30 21.60 -3.38
C GLY A 896 12.09 20.25 -2.65
N ASN A 897 10.91 19.66 -2.80
CA ASN A 897 10.55 18.34 -2.25
C ASN A 897 10.84 17.17 -3.21
N VAL A 898 11.35 17.44 -4.42
CA VAL A 898 11.66 16.41 -5.43
C VAL A 898 13.08 15.90 -5.23
N MET A 899 13.29 14.59 -5.16
CA MET A 899 14.62 13.97 -5.06
C MET A 899 15.12 13.57 -6.46
N ALA A 900 16.41 13.77 -6.75
CA ALA A 900 17.05 13.27 -7.95
C ALA A 900 17.73 11.92 -7.70
N GLN A 901 17.65 11.04 -8.69
CA GLN A 901 18.59 9.94 -8.80
C GLN A 901 19.95 10.47 -9.24
N VAL A 902 21.00 10.03 -8.56
CA VAL A 902 22.38 10.45 -8.82
C VAL A 902 23.16 9.25 -9.33
N ALA A 903 23.59 9.32 -10.58
CA ALA A 903 24.41 8.30 -11.22
C ALA A 903 25.76 8.14 -10.51
N ALA A 904 26.39 6.98 -10.71
CA ALA A 904 27.64 6.60 -10.04
C ALA A 904 28.83 7.55 -10.30
N ASN A 905 28.77 8.38 -11.34
CA ASN A 905 29.76 9.41 -11.65
C ASN A 905 29.46 10.78 -11.00
N GLY A 906 28.44 10.85 -10.13
CA GLY A 906 27.97 12.08 -9.52
C GLY A 906 26.86 12.78 -10.32
N ASN A 907 26.56 12.35 -11.54
CA ASN A 907 25.58 13.06 -12.36
C ASN A 907 24.17 12.88 -11.81
N TYR A 908 23.49 13.95 -11.46
CA TYR A 908 22.09 13.91 -11.12
C TYR A 908 21.24 14.45 -12.26
N SER A 909 19.98 14.04 -12.30
CA SER A 909 19.00 14.71 -13.13
C SER A 909 17.62 14.70 -12.49
N PHE A 910 16.98 15.86 -12.47
CA PHE A 910 15.57 16.07 -12.29
C PHE A 910 14.92 16.11 -13.66
N THR A 911 13.93 15.26 -13.89
CA THR A 911 13.12 15.31 -15.10
C THR A 911 11.72 15.79 -14.78
N ASN A 912 11.09 16.47 -15.71
CA ASN A 912 9.69 16.89 -15.58
C ASN A 912 9.41 17.78 -14.34
N VAL A 913 10.39 18.58 -13.89
CA VAL A 913 10.22 19.52 -12.78
C VAL A 913 9.73 20.86 -13.32
N PHE A 914 8.82 21.54 -12.60
CA PHE A 914 8.31 22.83 -13.09
C PHE A 914 9.46 23.79 -13.38
N ALA A 915 9.44 24.33 -14.60
CA ALA A 915 10.42 25.28 -15.11
C ALA A 915 10.36 26.60 -14.33
N GLY A 916 11.52 27.20 -14.13
CA GLY A 916 11.72 28.42 -13.35
C GLY A 916 12.97 28.36 -12.47
N PRO A 917 13.26 29.43 -11.72
CA PRO A 917 14.36 29.47 -10.74
C PRO A 917 14.15 28.41 -9.64
N ARG A 918 15.22 27.74 -9.21
CA ARG A 918 15.21 26.61 -8.27
C ARG A 918 16.47 26.55 -7.43
N THR A 919 16.36 25.92 -6.27
CA THR A 919 17.51 25.59 -5.41
C THR A 919 17.69 24.07 -5.37
N LEU A 920 18.85 23.60 -5.82
CA LEU A 920 19.33 22.24 -5.63
C LEU A 920 19.89 22.10 -4.21
N ARG A 921 19.30 21.26 -3.37
CA ARG A 921 19.87 20.88 -2.08
C ARG A 921 20.53 19.51 -2.23
N VAL A 922 21.73 19.33 -1.72
CA VAL A 922 22.44 18.06 -1.79
C VAL A 922 22.66 17.59 -0.38
N GLN A 923 22.24 16.37 -0.09
CA GLN A 923 22.39 15.67 1.17
C GLN A 923 22.87 14.27 0.79
N ILE A 924 24.02 13.86 1.28
CA ILE A 924 24.55 12.55 0.92
C ILE A 924 24.97 11.94 2.26
N PRO A 925 24.48 10.74 2.63
CA PRO A 925 24.91 10.10 3.86
C PRO A 925 26.44 10.04 3.91
N GLY A 926 27.02 10.49 5.03
CA GLY A 926 28.47 10.60 5.12
C GLY A 926 29.09 11.83 4.49
N TYR A 927 28.32 12.83 4.04
CA TYR A 927 28.81 14.07 3.43
C TYR A 927 27.98 15.28 3.88
N GLU A 928 28.56 16.48 3.76
CA GLU A 928 27.89 17.72 4.11
C GLU A 928 26.68 18.00 3.23
N GLN A 929 25.73 18.74 3.79
CA GLN A 929 24.52 19.21 3.15
C GLN A 929 24.76 20.61 2.57
N ILE A 930 24.49 20.80 1.29
CA ILE A 930 24.66 22.08 0.59
C ILE A 930 23.41 22.51 -0.18
N ALA A 931 23.33 23.78 -0.58
CA ALA A 931 22.26 24.32 -1.42
C ALA A 931 22.82 25.22 -2.54
N VAL A 932 22.44 24.97 -3.81
CA VAL A 932 22.95 25.62 -5.02
C VAL A 932 21.79 26.13 -5.89
N ALA A 933 21.77 27.41 -6.25
CA ALA A 933 20.70 27.97 -7.06
C ALA A 933 20.92 27.79 -8.58
N GLY A 934 19.87 27.47 -9.33
CA GLY A 934 19.86 27.37 -10.81
C GLY A 934 18.47 27.63 -11.41
N THR A 935 18.32 27.66 -12.75
CA THR A 935 17.04 27.96 -13.41
C THR A 935 16.68 26.90 -14.43
N ILE A 936 15.58 26.18 -14.23
CA ILE A 936 15.07 25.17 -15.17
C ILE A 936 14.35 25.85 -16.33
N GLN A 937 14.75 25.55 -17.56
CA GLN A 937 14.12 26.07 -18.78
C GLN A 937 13.05 25.09 -19.30
N THR A 938 11.91 25.61 -19.78
CA THR A 938 10.80 24.82 -20.31
C THR A 938 11.25 23.86 -21.42
N GLY A 939 10.97 22.56 -21.26
CA GLY A 939 11.30 21.53 -22.25
C GLY A 939 12.79 21.42 -22.59
N GLN A 940 13.65 21.97 -21.75
CA GLN A 940 15.10 21.92 -21.88
C GLN A 940 15.71 21.30 -20.63
N THR A 941 16.95 20.86 -20.74
CA THR A 941 17.75 20.41 -19.60
C THR A 941 18.71 21.52 -19.18
N THR A 942 18.62 21.97 -17.94
CA THR A 942 19.57 22.91 -17.33
C THR A 942 20.65 22.15 -16.58
N ASP A 943 21.93 22.37 -16.90
CA ASP A 943 23.05 21.79 -16.14
C ASP A 943 23.45 22.68 -14.95
N LEU A 944 23.62 22.09 -13.76
CA LEU A 944 24.02 22.72 -12.52
C LEU A 944 24.92 21.79 -11.70
N ASP A 945 26.20 22.08 -11.58
CA ASP A 945 27.11 21.23 -10.80
C ASP A 945 27.18 21.67 -9.33
N ALA A 946 27.47 20.74 -8.43
CA ALA A 946 27.61 20.98 -7.00
C ALA A 946 28.74 20.12 -6.39
N GLU A 947 29.33 20.55 -5.27
CA GLU A 947 30.44 19.83 -4.61
C GLU A 947 30.09 19.55 -3.15
N VAL A 948 30.32 18.33 -2.67
CA VAL A 948 30.15 17.96 -1.25
C VAL A 948 31.41 17.33 -0.67
N TYR A 949 31.64 17.53 0.61
CA TYR A 949 32.78 17.01 1.36
C TYR A 949 32.35 15.95 2.36
N ARG A 950 33.15 14.89 2.50
CA ARG A 950 32.83 13.74 3.36
C ARG A 950 32.89 14.14 4.82
N LEU A 951 31.83 13.82 5.55
CA LEU A 951 31.74 13.83 6.99
C LEU A 951 32.29 12.51 7.51
N ASP A 952 33.43 12.57 8.19
CA ASP A 952 34.09 11.36 8.63
C ASP A 952 33.32 10.67 9.75
N PRO A 953 33.16 9.33 9.69
CA PRO A 953 32.54 8.59 10.77
C PRO A 953 33.43 8.57 12.02
N PRO A 954 32.84 8.30 13.19
CA PRO A 954 33.61 7.94 14.37
C PRO A 954 34.58 6.80 14.05
N GLN A 955 35.74 6.79 14.69
CA GLN A 955 36.78 5.80 14.40
C GLN A 955 36.89 4.78 15.51
N ASN A 956 37.42 3.60 15.20
CA ASN A 956 37.77 2.59 16.20
C ASN A 956 36.61 2.24 17.14
N LEU A 957 35.41 1.96 16.61
CA LEU A 957 34.32 1.44 17.42
C LEU A 957 34.77 0.12 18.06
N THR A 958 34.82 0.13 19.39
CA THR A 958 35.13 -1.02 20.20
C THR A 958 33.98 -1.30 21.15
N PHE A 959 33.85 -2.57 21.54
CA PHE A 959 32.93 -2.94 22.61
C PHE A 959 33.63 -3.71 23.71
N THR A 960 33.13 -3.54 24.92
CA THR A 960 33.41 -4.42 26.05
C THR A 960 32.10 -5.00 26.53
N ARG A 961 32.00 -6.32 26.46
CA ARG A 961 30.84 -7.06 26.93
C ARG A 961 30.97 -7.42 28.41
N THR A 962 29.87 -7.28 29.13
CA THR A 962 29.62 -7.88 30.46
C THR A 962 28.39 -8.79 30.34
N ASN A 963 28.15 -9.66 31.34
CA ASN A 963 27.20 -10.78 31.22
C ASN A 963 25.84 -10.40 30.61
N ASP A 964 25.27 -9.25 30.98
CA ASP A 964 23.97 -8.77 30.49
C ASP A 964 24.05 -7.37 29.85
N SER A 965 25.25 -6.80 29.64
CA SER A 965 25.40 -5.42 29.16
C SER A 965 26.63 -5.21 28.29
N LEU A 966 26.45 -4.43 27.23
CA LEU A 966 27.46 -4.04 26.25
C LEU A 966 27.88 -2.59 26.51
N PHE A 967 29.19 -2.32 26.52
CA PHE A 967 29.74 -0.97 26.58
C PHE A 967 30.46 -0.68 25.28
N LEU A 968 30.05 0.34 24.56
CA LEU A 968 30.61 0.80 23.29
C LEU A 968 31.50 2.02 23.54
N ALA A 969 32.63 2.11 22.84
CA ALA A 969 33.52 3.27 22.88
C ALA A 969 34.16 3.49 21.51
N TRP A 970 34.37 4.76 21.15
CA TRP A 970 34.91 5.15 19.84
C TRP A 970 35.79 6.40 19.95
N ASP A 971 36.60 6.61 18.93
CA ASP A 971 37.43 7.79 18.76
C ASP A 971 36.72 8.83 17.87
N VAL A 972 37.14 10.09 18.01
CA VAL A 972 36.69 11.18 17.13
C VAL A 972 37.13 10.93 15.66
N PRO A 973 36.41 11.47 14.66
CA PRO A 973 36.69 11.26 13.23
C PRO A 973 38.08 11.73 12.72
N ALA A 974 38.57 11.19 11.59
CA ALA A 974 40.00 11.16 11.20
C ALA A 974 40.56 12.25 10.26
N SER A 975 39.79 12.93 9.40
CA SER A 975 40.31 13.93 8.45
C SER A 975 40.19 15.39 8.94
N VAL A 976 40.83 16.28 8.19
CA VAL A 976 41.56 17.47 8.62
C VAL A 976 40.77 18.73 8.27
N GLY A 977 40.51 19.61 9.25
CA GLY A 977 40.30 21.03 8.96
C GLY A 977 39.03 21.73 9.43
N GLY A 978 38.37 21.27 10.49
CA GLY A 978 37.34 22.05 11.18
C GLY A 978 36.56 21.19 12.18
N LEU A 979 36.99 21.16 13.43
CA LEU A 979 36.22 20.52 14.53
C LEU A 979 35.05 21.41 15.00
N ASP A 980 34.83 22.54 14.33
CA ASP A 980 33.92 23.60 14.81
C ASP A 980 32.44 23.26 14.56
N ASP A 981 32.15 22.24 13.72
CA ASP A 981 30.80 21.92 13.26
C ASP A 981 30.31 20.52 13.73
N LEU A 982 31.02 19.80 14.61
CA LEU A 982 30.58 18.49 15.13
C LEU A 982 29.64 18.66 16.35
N GLU A 983 28.43 18.11 16.26
CA GLU A 983 27.37 18.27 17.28
C GLU A 983 27.24 17.06 18.23
N SER A 984 27.11 15.83 17.72
CA SER A 984 26.86 14.61 18.54
C SER A 984 27.15 13.28 17.79
N TYR A 985 26.77 12.14 18.38
CA TYR A 985 26.93 10.77 17.84
C TYR A 985 25.64 9.96 18.02
N ILE A 986 25.30 9.06 17.10
CA ILE A 986 24.11 8.19 17.15
C ILE A 986 24.56 6.71 17.24
N VAL A 987 23.83 5.88 18.00
CA VAL A 987 24.14 4.46 18.27
C VAL A 987 23.01 3.54 17.78
N HIS A 988 23.34 2.47 17.05
CA HIS A 988 22.37 1.53 16.45
C HIS A 988 22.54 0.07 16.93
N LEU A 989 21.44 -0.71 16.88
CA LEU A 989 21.36 -2.16 17.16
C LEU A 989 20.50 -2.87 16.10
N ASP A 990 21.07 -3.84 15.38
CA ASP A 990 20.50 -4.50 14.21
C ASP A 990 19.99 -3.48 13.18
N SER A 991 18.67 -3.41 12.99
CA SER A 991 18.01 -2.45 12.10
C SER A 991 17.35 -1.29 12.84
N PHE A 992 17.64 -1.09 14.14
CA PHE A 992 16.99 -0.10 15.01
C PHE A 992 17.97 0.93 15.60
N GLU A 993 17.56 2.19 15.76
CA GLU A 993 18.30 3.21 16.53
C GLU A 993 18.13 3.01 18.03
N LEU A 994 19.21 3.21 18.79
CA LEU A 994 19.28 2.93 20.21
C LEU A 994 19.38 4.19 21.09
N ASP A 995 20.22 5.18 20.72
CA ASP A 995 20.38 6.47 21.45
C ASP A 995 21.28 7.50 20.70
N THR A 996 21.24 8.78 21.13
CA THR A 996 22.10 9.89 20.63
C THR A 996 22.88 10.56 21.78
N THR A 997 24.19 10.77 21.61
CA THR A 997 25.08 11.25 22.68
C THR A 997 26.24 12.12 22.18
N THR A 998 26.73 13.07 23.00
CA THR A 998 27.97 13.81 22.72
C THR A 998 29.22 13.18 23.36
N ALA A 999 29.04 12.08 24.10
CA ALA A 999 30.13 11.36 24.74
C ALA A 999 30.76 10.34 23.78
N LEU A 1000 32.04 10.03 23.95
CA LEU A 1000 32.77 9.02 23.15
C LEU A 1000 32.55 7.57 23.63
N SER A 1001 31.46 7.32 24.36
CA SER A 1001 31.14 6.00 24.89
C SER A 1001 29.67 5.85 25.25
N TYR A 1002 29.13 4.64 25.13
CA TYR A 1002 27.72 4.32 25.34
C TYR A 1002 27.52 2.95 26.01
N ARG A 1003 26.43 2.73 26.77
CA ARG A 1003 26.18 1.47 27.49
C ARG A 1003 24.76 0.95 27.27
N THR A 1004 24.62 -0.30 26.87
CA THR A 1004 23.32 -0.97 26.57
C THR A 1004 23.27 -2.44 27.03
N ARG A 1005 22.14 -3.15 26.82
CA ARG A 1005 21.96 -4.59 27.08
C ARG A 1005 22.05 -5.43 25.79
N ILE A 1006 22.38 -6.71 25.90
CA ILE A 1006 22.51 -7.64 24.76
C ILE A 1006 21.22 -8.47 24.62
N PRO A 1007 20.51 -8.44 23.47
CA PRO A 1007 19.32 -9.25 23.27
C PRO A 1007 19.63 -10.77 23.24
N SER A 1008 18.64 -11.61 23.55
CA SER A 1008 18.80 -13.07 23.61
C SER A 1008 18.46 -13.76 22.28
N GLY A 1009 19.37 -14.57 21.75
CA GLY A 1009 19.18 -15.38 20.54
C GLY A 1009 20.49 -16.03 20.05
N GLU A 1010 20.40 -17.05 19.18
CA GLU A 1010 21.57 -17.73 18.59
C GLU A 1010 22.18 -16.95 17.40
N ALA A 1011 21.47 -15.95 16.88
CA ALA A 1011 21.97 -15.06 15.83
C ALA A 1011 22.77 -13.88 16.42
N GLY A 1012 23.77 -13.40 15.68
CA GLY A 1012 24.59 -12.26 16.10
C GLY A 1012 23.88 -10.93 15.93
N HIS A 1013 23.95 -10.08 16.95
CA HIS A 1013 23.38 -8.74 16.92
C HIS A 1013 24.41 -7.70 16.44
N ALA A 1014 24.06 -6.91 15.44
CA ALA A 1014 24.91 -5.88 14.86
C ALA A 1014 24.84 -4.57 15.66
N TYR A 1015 25.97 -3.93 15.98
CA TYR A 1015 26.01 -2.56 16.51
C TYR A 1015 26.96 -1.69 15.69
N TRP A 1016 26.57 -0.44 15.46
CA TRP A 1016 27.35 0.55 14.71
C TRP A 1016 26.94 1.98 15.11
N LEU A 1017 27.74 2.98 14.75
CA LEU A 1017 27.51 4.39 15.10
C LEU A 1017 27.70 5.35 13.93
N THR A 1018 27.19 6.56 14.07
CA THR A 1018 27.44 7.70 13.19
C THR A 1018 27.79 8.95 14.01
N ALA A 1019 28.34 9.98 13.37
CA ALA A 1019 28.62 11.31 13.92
C ALA A 1019 27.71 12.34 13.25
N LEU A 1020 27.15 13.26 14.02
CA LEU A 1020 26.29 14.34 13.55
C LEU A 1020 27.05 15.67 13.57
N TYR A 1021 27.11 16.34 12.43
CA TYR A 1021 27.70 17.65 12.19
C TYR A 1021 26.61 18.69 11.84
N GLU A 1022 26.89 20.00 11.95
CA GLU A 1022 25.99 21.10 11.54
C GLU A 1022 25.52 20.93 10.09
N GLY A 1023 26.39 20.39 9.24
CA GLY A 1023 26.12 20.06 7.85
C GLY A 1023 25.55 18.67 7.59
N GLY A 1024 25.26 17.82 8.58
CA GLY A 1024 24.66 16.49 8.35
C GLY A 1024 25.31 15.34 9.11
N GLU A 1025 24.90 14.10 8.81
CA GLU A 1025 25.35 12.90 9.52
C GLU A 1025 26.39 12.13 8.71
N SER A 1026 27.42 11.63 9.40
CA SER A 1026 28.52 10.85 8.82
C SER A 1026 28.07 9.45 8.37
N ASP A 1027 28.98 8.73 7.72
CA ASP A 1027 28.81 7.29 7.49
C ASP A 1027 28.73 6.54 8.83
N ALA A 1028 28.31 5.27 8.74
CA ALA A 1028 28.43 4.34 9.84
C ALA A 1028 29.91 3.99 10.12
N THR A 1029 30.24 3.75 11.38
CA THR A 1029 31.44 2.99 11.76
C THR A 1029 31.34 1.55 11.23
N ASP A 1030 32.45 0.83 11.25
CA ASP A 1030 32.41 -0.62 11.05
C ASP A 1030 31.43 -1.28 12.03
N THR A 1031 30.57 -2.17 11.51
CA THR A 1031 29.59 -2.90 12.31
C THR A 1031 30.27 -3.97 13.13
N ILE A 1032 30.05 -3.95 14.44
CA ILE A 1032 30.45 -5.03 15.34
C ILE A 1032 29.28 -5.99 15.55
N TYR A 1033 29.48 -7.26 15.26
CA TYR A 1033 28.49 -8.30 15.53
C TYR A 1033 28.77 -8.95 16.88
N VAL A 1034 27.79 -8.95 17.77
CA VAL A 1034 27.86 -9.53 19.11
C VAL A 1034 26.85 -10.67 19.20
N THR A 1035 27.35 -11.90 19.12
CA THR A 1035 26.57 -13.13 19.32
C THR A 1035 26.58 -13.57 20.79
N LEU A 1036 25.54 -14.30 21.18
CA LEU A 1036 25.57 -15.24 22.29
C LEU A 1036 25.74 -16.65 21.68
N LEU A 1037 26.99 -17.12 21.52
CA LEU A 1037 27.23 -18.49 21.03
C LEU A 1037 28.10 -19.31 21.98
N ASP A 1038 27.58 -20.50 22.32
CA ASP A 1038 28.25 -21.57 23.04
C ASP A 1038 29.22 -22.34 22.11
N ALA A 1039 30.26 -22.91 22.73
CA ALA A 1039 31.52 -23.28 22.10
C ALA A 1039 31.53 -24.65 21.39
N ASP A 1040 31.91 -24.69 20.10
CA ASP A 1040 32.83 -25.70 19.51
C ASP A 1040 33.00 -25.56 17.98
N ASP A 1041 33.82 -24.60 17.50
CA ASP A 1041 34.49 -24.74 16.19
C ASP A 1041 35.87 -24.06 16.21
N ALA A 1042 36.90 -24.79 15.77
CA ALA A 1042 38.29 -24.60 16.20
C ALA A 1042 39.06 -23.49 15.43
N PRO A 1043 40.22 -23.03 15.94
CA PRO A 1043 40.33 -21.71 16.54
C PRO A 1043 41.37 -20.84 15.82
N THR A 1044 41.19 -19.53 15.86
CA THR A 1044 42.24 -18.57 15.48
C THR A 1044 43.54 -18.90 16.23
N ILE A 1045 44.62 -19.10 15.46
CA ILE A 1045 45.94 -19.42 16.01
C ILE A 1045 46.34 -18.27 16.95
N PRO A 1046 46.65 -18.53 18.24
CA PRO A 1046 46.97 -17.48 19.21
C PRO A 1046 48.17 -16.66 18.74
N THR A 1047 48.25 -15.38 19.07
CA THR A 1047 49.43 -14.56 18.71
C THR A 1047 50.44 -14.43 19.84
N VAL A 1048 50.13 -14.98 21.03
CA VAL A 1048 50.98 -14.91 22.22
C VAL A 1048 51.24 -16.27 22.86
N TYR A 1049 52.46 -16.44 23.38
CA TYR A 1049 52.87 -17.61 24.17
C TYR A 1049 52.44 -17.41 25.62
N ALA A 1050 51.42 -18.13 26.07
CA ALA A 1050 50.85 -17.93 27.39
C ALA A 1050 50.29 -19.23 27.98
N MET A 1051 50.48 -19.41 29.29
CA MET A 1051 49.74 -20.38 30.08
C MET A 1051 48.60 -19.64 30.78
N ALA A 1052 47.37 -19.94 30.39
CA ALA A 1052 46.20 -19.37 31.03
C ALA A 1052 46.05 -19.90 32.48
N PRO A 1053 45.39 -19.13 33.36
CA PRO A 1053 45.06 -19.60 34.70
C PRO A 1053 44.34 -20.95 34.66
N ALA A 1054 44.79 -21.88 35.49
CA ALA A 1054 44.23 -23.22 35.56
C ALA A 1054 42.80 -23.17 36.06
N TYR A 1055 41.92 -24.00 35.50
CA TYR A 1055 40.53 -24.04 35.91
C TYR A 1055 39.97 -25.48 35.94
N PRO A 1056 39.22 -25.85 36.99
CA PRO A 1056 38.99 -25.09 38.22
C PRO A 1056 40.30 -24.87 38.99
N ASN A 1057 40.38 -23.84 39.82
CA ASN A 1057 41.51 -23.60 40.73
C ASN A 1057 41.11 -22.60 41.83
N PRO A 1058 40.78 -23.04 43.06
CA PRO A 1058 41.00 -24.39 43.56
C PRO A 1058 40.17 -25.49 42.90
N PHE A 1059 40.69 -26.71 42.90
CA PHE A 1059 40.14 -27.84 42.15
C PHE A 1059 40.01 -29.13 42.95
N ASN A 1060 39.12 -30.04 42.53
CA ASN A 1060 38.90 -31.33 43.16
C ASN A 1060 38.42 -32.41 42.16
N PRO A 1061 39.14 -33.52 41.96
CA PRO A 1061 40.59 -33.63 42.04
C PRO A 1061 41.28 -33.20 40.74
N THR A 1062 40.54 -32.74 39.73
CA THR A 1062 41.06 -32.48 38.38
C THR A 1062 40.98 -30.99 38.03
N THR A 1063 42.04 -30.46 37.42
CA THR A 1063 42.11 -29.09 36.85
C THR A 1063 42.64 -29.15 35.43
N THR A 1064 42.31 -28.15 34.63
CA THR A 1064 42.73 -28.04 33.24
C THR A 1064 43.69 -26.87 33.09
N LEU A 1065 44.82 -27.12 32.44
CA LEU A 1065 45.88 -26.16 32.15
C LEU A 1065 45.86 -25.86 30.65
N GLN A 1066 45.46 -24.66 30.29
CA GLN A 1066 45.41 -24.20 28.90
C GLN A 1066 46.68 -23.43 28.55
N VAL A 1067 47.23 -23.74 27.37
CA VAL A 1067 48.45 -23.13 26.84
C VAL A 1067 48.23 -22.67 25.41
N SER A 1068 48.46 -21.39 25.19
CA SER A 1068 48.48 -20.76 23.87
C SER A 1068 49.88 -20.78 23.30
N LEU A 1069 50.04 -21.35 22.11
CA LEU A 1069 51.28 -21.33 21.33
C LEU A 1069 51.08 -20.52 20.05
N PRO A 1070 51.81 -19.41 19.86
CA PRO A 1070 51.64 -18.61 18.65
C PRO A 1070 52.45 -19.10 17.46
N GLN A 1071 53.45 -19.92 17.73
CA GLN A 1071 54.17 -20.69 16.74
C GLN A 1071 54.55 -22.04 17.32
N SER A 1072 54.76 -23.02 16.46
CA SER A 1072 55.12 -24.37 16.84
C SER A 1072 56.44 -24.36 17.62
N ALA A 1073 56.44 -24.89 18.84
CA ALA A 1073 57.57 -24.82 19.76
C ALA A 1073 57.63 -26.04 20.68
N GLU A 1074 58.83 -26.32 21.21
CA GLU A 1074 59.04 -27.41 22.15
C GLU A 1074 58.63 -26.97 23.56
N LEU A 1075 57.62 -27.63 24.12
CA LEU A 1075 56.89 -27.24 25.33
C LEU A 1075 57.05 -28.31 26.41
N SER A 1076 57.28 -27.87 27.65
CA SER A 1076 57.32 -28.71 28.85
C SER A 1076 56.46 -28.09 29.95
N LEU A 1077 55.37 -28.76 30.31
CA LEU A 1077 54.43 -28.39 31.38
C LEU A 1077 54.47 -29.42 32.51
N ARG A 1078 54.95 -28.99 33.68
CA ARG A 1078 55.18 -29.84 34.86
C ARG A 1078 54.58 -29.20 36.10
N VAL A 1079 54.15 -30.02 37.07
CA VAL A 1079 53.54 -29.56 38.32
C VAL A 1079 54.40 -29.95 39.51
N PHE A 1080 54.58 -29.00 40.42
CA PHE A 1080 55.41 -29.11 41.61
C PHE A 1080 54.56 -28.86 42.86
N ASP A 1081 54.91 -29.47 44.00
CA ASP A 1081 54.32 -29.08 45.29
C ASP A 1081 54.96 -27.79 45.84
N VAL A 1082 54.45 -27.25 46.94
CA VAL A 1082 54.99 -26.02 47.58
C VAL A 1082 56.47 -26.10 47.96
N THR A 1083 57.06 -27.29 48.04
CA THR A 1083 58.49 -27.47 48.33
C THR A 1083 59.36 -27.45 47.07
N GLY A 1084 58.74 -27.38 45.89
CA GLY A 1084 59.41 -27.41 44.59
C GLY A 1084 59.71 -28.81 44.07
N ARG A 1085 59.16 -29.87 44.70
CA ARG A 1085 59.30 -31.25 44.20
C ARG A 1085 58.31 -31.49 43.06
N GLU A 1086 58.78 -32.02 41.93
CA GLU A 1086 57.89 -32.37 40.82
C GLU A 1086 56.98 -33.53 41.23
N VAL A 1087 55.67 -33.30 41.14
CA VAL A 1087 54.64 -34.29 41.48
C VAL A 1087 53.97 -34.87 40.25
N ALA A 1088 54.07 -34.20 39.10
CA ALA A 1088 53.61 -34.72 37.80
C ALA A 1088 54.24 -33.97 36.62
N THR A 1089 54.52 -34.68 35.51
CA THR A 1089 54.68 -34.07 34.18
C THR A 1089 53.34 -34.15 33.46
N VAL A 1090 52.81 -33.01 33.02
CA VAL A 1090 51.47 -32.94 32.40
C VAL A 1090 51.57 -32.98 30.88
N ALA A 1091 52.57 -32.31 30.29
CA ALA A 1091 52.86 -32.40 28.85
C ALA A 1091 54.35 -32.13 28.57
N GLN A 1092 54.96 -32.83 27.62
CA GLN A 1092 56.33 -32.56 27.18
C GLN A 1092 56.57 -33.03 25.74
N GLY A 1093 57.06 -32.14 24.87
CA GLY A 1093 57.39 -32.45 23.46
C GLY A 1093 57.23 -31.25 22.51
N LEU A 1094 57.30 -31.49 21.20
CA LEU A 1094 57.06 -30.45 20.18
C LEU A 1094 55.56 -30.32 19.88
N TYR A 1095 55.00 -29.13 20.02
CA TYR A 1095 53.57 -28.84 19.77
C TYR A 1095 53.42 -27.76 18.70
N GLN A 1096 52.34 -27.86 17.91
CA GLN A 1096 52.04 -26.92 16.82
C GLN A 1096 51.46 -25.59 17.33
N ALA A 1097 51.46 -24.53 16.50
CA ALA A 1097 50.79 -23.27 16.82
C ALA A 1097 49.28 -23.49 17.02
N GLY A 1098 48.72 -22.95 18.10
CA GLY A 1098 47.33 -23.20 18.52
C GLY A 1098 47.13 -23.09 20.02
N ASN A 1099 45.87 -23.10 20.46
CA ASN A 1099 45.52 -23.28 21.87
C ASN A 1099 45.47 -24.78 22.19
N HIS A 1100 46.19 -25.20 23.22
CA HIS A 1100 46.27 -26.57 23.70
C HIS A 1100 45.74 -26.65 25.12
N SER A 1101 44.95 -27.67 25.43
CA SER A 1101 44.36 -27.86 26.74
C SER A 1101 44.81 -29.19 27.33
N PHE A 1102 45.38 -29.16 28.54
CA PHE A 1102 45.91 -30.36 29.20
C PHE A 1102 45.25 -30.54 30.57
N SER A 1103 44.62 -31.68 30.80
CA SER A 1103 43.99 -31.98 32.09
C SER A 1103 44.96 -32.68 33.04
N TRP A 1104 44.98 -32.25 34.29
CA TRP A 1104 45.75 -32.88 35.36
C TRP A 1104 44.83 -33.33 36.50
N ASN A 1105 44.80 -34.65 36.74
CA ASN A 1105 44.06 -35.27 37.83
C ASN A 1105 44.99 -35.55 39.01
N ALA A 1106 44.73 -34.87 40.13
CA ALA A 1106 45.50 -34.94 41.36
C ALA A 1106 44.80 -35.76 42.46
N ALA A 1107 43.92 -36.71 42.10
CA ALA A 1107 43.14 -37.50 43.06
C ALA A 1107 44.02 -38.28 44.06
N GLY A 1108 45.25 -38.66 43.65
CA GLY A 1108 46.23 -39.33 44.49
C GLY A 1108 47.06 -38.41 45.39
N LEU A 1109 46.92 -37.09 45.28
CA LEU A 1109 47.74 -36.10 45.99
C LEU A 1109 46.95 -35.43 47.13
N ALA A 1110 47.62 -34.87 48.14
CA ALA A 1110 46.95 -34.26 49.28
C ALA A 1110 46.40 -32.87 48.95
N THR A 1111 45.29 -32.47 49.59
CA THR A 1111 44.76 -31.11 49.56
C THR A 1111 45.84 -30.09 49.93
N GLY A 1112 46.06 -29.08 49.09
CA GLY A 1112 47.12 -28.11 49.28
C GLY A 1112 47.48 -27.35 48.02
N VAL A 1113 48.49 -26.49 48.13
CA VAL A 1113 49.00 -25.68 47.02
C VAL A 1113 50.03 -26.47 46.21
N TYR A 1114 49.96 -26.34 44.90
CA TYR A 1114 50.90 -26.84 43.91
C TYR A 1114 51.22 -25.70 42.94
N PHE A 1115 52.20 -25.86 42.06
CA PHE A 1115 52.55 -24.88 41.05
C PHE A 1115 52.80 -25.59 39.71
N ALA A 1116 52.03 -25.23 38.69
CA ALA A 1116 52.29 -25.66 37.32
C ALA A 1116 53.29 -24.70 36.68
N ARG A 1117 54.34 -25.24 36.07
CA ARG A 1117 55.36 -24.49 35.34
C ARG A 1117 55.38 -24.93 33.88
N LEU A 1118 55.16 -23.97 33.00
CA LEU A 1118 55.27 -24.07 31.56
C LEU A 1118 56.62 -23.51 31.10
N GLU A 1119 57.37 -24.28 30.33
CA GLU A 1119 58.67 -23.89 29.77
C GLU A 1119 58.72 -24.19 28.28
N SER A 1120 59.22 -23.24 27.49
CA SER A 1120 59.62 -23.43 26.09
C SER A 1120 60.72 -22.45 25.72
N ALA A 1121 61.20 -22.52 24.46
CA ALA A 1121 62.09 -21.51 23.89
C ALA A 1121 61.49 -20.09 23.86
N LEU A 1122 60.15 -19.95 23.93
CA LEU A 1122 59.45 -18.66 23.93
C LEU A 1122 59.33 -18.04 25.33
N GLY A 1123 59.68 -18.78 26.38
CA GLY A 1123 59.70 -18.28 27.74
C GLY A 1123 59.26 -19.32 28.78
N THR A 1124 59.29 -18.90 30.04
CA THR A 1124 58.87 -19.71 31.18
C THR A 1124 57.78 -18.99 31.94
N GLN A 1125 56.69 -19.69 32.23
CA GLN A 1125 55.58 -19.19 33.02
C GLN A 1125 55.22 -20.19 34.11
N MET A 1126 54.84 -19.67 35.29
CA MET A 1126 54.46 -20.51 36.41
C MET A 1126 53.17 -19.98 37.01
N GLN A 1127 52.32 -20.90 37.45
CA GLN A 1127 51.08 -20.56 38.10
C GLN A 1127 50.80 -21.45 39.30
N LYS A 1128 50.14 -20.88 40.30
CA LYS A 1128 49.76 -21.56 41.53
C LYS A 1128 48.46 -22.33 41.33
N LEU A 1129 48.43 -23.58 41.75
CA LEU A 1129 47.26 -24.46 41.80
C LEU A 1129 46.90 -24.76 43.26
N LEU A 1130 45.62 -24.91 43.59
CA LEU A 1130 45.14 -25.21 44.93
C LEU A 1130 44.19 -26.40 44.85
N LEU A 1131 44.66 -27.58 45.21
CA LEU A 1131 43.82 -28.77 45.30
C LEU A 1131 43.07 -28.73 46.62
N LEU A 1132 41.73 -28.78 46.59
CA LEU A 1132 40.87 -28.92 47.79
C LEU A 1132 40.11 -30.24 47.63
N LYS A 1133 40.13 -31.11 48.64
CA LYS A 1133 39.42 -32.41 48.56
C LYS A 1133 38.16 -32.39 49.39
#